data_AF-A0A8S8XUZ0-F1
#
_entry.id   AF-A0A8S8XUZ0-F1
#
_cell.length_a   1.000
_cell.length_b   1.000
_cell.length_c   1.000
_cell.angle_alpha   90.00
_cell.angle_beta   90.00
_cell.angle_gamma   90.00
#
_symmetry.space_group_name_H-M   'P 1'
#
loop_
_entity.id
_entity.type
_entity.pdbx_description
1 polymer ?
#
loop_
_entity_poly.entity_id
_entity_poly.type
_entity_poly.pdbx_seq_one_letter_code
_entity_poly.pdbx_strand_id
1 'polypeptide(L)'
;MYSMITTRLPEMNGGYCRLSNPETSATPSPPIINEFITNGPFEVISQQVATSDSDGKATLSITPPHTGAYVSIVQSEIIRATDGAAITGIGLNFGIATQGSIGIGNLDVIDYFAGLPVYAANTSQSTQSITIEADGIDNVHHKANIGHIPIDFSVAFDEVDWTAQPDIQEITFNPGETTRSIQLSHDAPLSLIGIFTVESDSNGESNIDQTLNPLAVHFGLILHNPQELSINGALGPGQTTNIALSDSIEQATRILAVASPSHGFDPATVDFSTITELISNEGVRPTTDWNGVEEQVDLICETIDVEGDYTWNSDTPPSQEPMLMISVIHESSAIRYGNYEGHSISLTNPSLIHESTGQDYSHESLITSENGQPYAKVTLNYPSSEMPGGKYLFNTGTSLSSSVEINLYDPNEPSFDTESLDENCDDSVDLTDQESYDLFDKYVTRFSTIAWGQGTSADLQLPYLSSPVSEYTVISIAQQGSGSTANLVSATSTTLSVPNPEPPEMQNLSVVFAPSNPLPGDIVLLTVTDESNDPVEGLSITVVRDEQTLTSLLSNENGQNSFPIPEGEIIIRISGGQYYPVELTISVTSDGIDDDVGLPGDRDGDGYGDLLDVFPDDPTEWVDTDSDNIGNNADTDDDSDGLLDDEEITATPQTNPLKPDTDNDGYCDGEIAVRVSVLQATNSQSTRLSGVIQIVME
;
A
#
# COMPACT_ATOMS: atom_id res chain seq x y z
N MET A 1 -14.38 -0.89 24.24
CA MET A 1 -14.66 -0.42 25.61
C MET A 1 -16.17 -0.30 25.78
N TYR A 2 -16.82 -1.31 26.38
CA TYR A 2 -18.26 -1.32 26.63
C TYR A 2 -18.55 -0.78 28.04
N SER A 3 -19.36 0.27 28.15
CA SER A 3 -19.98 0.68 29.42
C SER A 3 -21.43 1.12 29.14
N MET A 4 -22.37 0.32 29.63
CA MET A 4 -23.80 0.62 29.61
C MET A 4 -24.13 1.65 30.70
N ILE A 5 -24.91 2.68 30.39
CA ILE A 5 -25.71 3.39 31.39
C ILE A 5 -27.17 3.42 30.91
N THR A 6 -28.03 2.82 31.72
CA THR A 6 -29.49 2.79 31.55
C THR A 6 -30.14 3.84 32.46
N THR A 7 -31.09 4.61 31.93
CA THR A 7 -32.10 5.32 32.73
C THR A 7 -33.50 5.05 32.18
N ARG A 8 -34.44 4.84 33.10
CA ARG A 8 -35.77 4.20 32.95
C ARG A 8 -36.87 5.26 33.11
N LEU A 9 -38.05 5.16 32.46
CA LEU A 9 -39.37 4.70 32.98
C LEU A 9 -40.52 5.21 32.06
N PRO A 10 -41.79 4.73 32.14
CA PRO A 10 -42.29 3.38 32.46
C PRO A 10 -43.46 2.87 31.56
N GLU A 11 -43.70 1.55 31.68
CA GLU A 11 -44.95 0.78 31.48
C GLU A 11 -45.55 0.59 30.07
N MET A 12 -45.45 -0.63 29.55
CA MET A 12 -46.62 -1.48 29.25
C MET A 12 -46.25 -2.98 29.29
N ASN A 13 -46.94 -3.71 30.19
CA ASN A 13 -47.15 -5.15 30.34
C ASN A 13 -46.28 -6.17 29.59
N GLY A 14 -45.54 -6.96 30.38
CA GLY A 14 -45.54 -8.42 30.23
C GLY A 14 -44.73 -9.00 29.07
N GLY A 15 -43.41 -8.84 29.10
CA GLY A 15 -42.48 -9.60 28.28
C GLY A 15 -41.06 -9.29 28.72
N TYR A 16 -40.35 -10.27 29.27
CA TYR A 16 -38.91 -10.13 29.53
C TYR A 16 -38.19 -10.07 28.18
N CYS A 17 -37.54 -8.96 27.83
CA CYS A 17 -36.58 -8.93 26.74
C CYS A 17 -35.30 -9.61 27.23
N ARG A 18 -35.04 -10.84 26.74
CA ARG A 18 -33.74 -11.48 26.84
C ARG A 18 -32.89 -11.01 25.66
N LEU A 19 -31.88 -10.17 25.92
CA LEU A 19 -30.83 -9.84 24.95
C LEU A 19 -29.75 -10.93 24.98
N SER A 20 -30.13 -12.14 24.59
CA SER A 20 -29.21 -13.27 24.46
C SER A 20 -29.40 -14.00 23.13
N ASN A 21 -29.96 -13.32 22.12
CA ASN A 21 -30.17 -13.89 20.80
C ASN A 21 -29.19 -13.23 19.82
N PRO A 22 -28.22 -13.97 19.25
CA PRO A 22 -27.27 -13.44 18.27
C PRO A 22 -27.90 -13.14 16.89
N GLU A 23 -29.17 -13.52 16.66
CA GLU A 23 -29.83 -13.37 15.34
C GLU A 23 -30.37 -11.97 15.01
N THR A 24 -30.07 -10.94 15.79
CA THR A 24 -30.42 -9.56 15.42
C THR A 24 -29.16 -8.77 15.10
N SER A 25 -28.65 -8.96 13.87
CA SER A 25 -27.88 -7.93 13.19
C SER A 25 -28.77 -6.69 13.09
N ALA A 26 -28.51 -5.72 13.96
CA ALA A 26 -29.16 -4.43 13.90
C ALA A 26 -28.10 -3.42 13.50
N THR A 27 -27.98 -3.17 12.20
CA THR A 27 -27.38 -1.92 11.72
C THR A 27 -28.21 -0.79 12.34
N PRO A 28 -27.62 0.11 13.14
CA PRO A 28 -28.38 1.14 13.81
C PRO A 28 -29.06 2.02 12.75
N SER A 29 -30.37 2.15 12.84
CA SER A 29 -31.11 3.01 11.91
C SER A 29 -30.60 4.45 11.99
N PRO A 30 -30.69 5.26 10.91
CA PRO A 30 -30.25 6.66 10.93
C PRO A 30 -30.77 7.49 12.14
N PRO A 31 -32.00 7.27 12.66
CA PRO A 31 -32.44 7.89 13.91
C PRO A 31 -31.65 7.48 15.16
N ILE A 32 -31.18 6.23 15.25
CA ILE A 32 -30.37 5.73 16.38
C ILE A 32 -28.95 6.32 16.30
N ILE A 33 -28.38 6.39 15.09
CA ILE A 33 -27.09 7.05 14.85
C ILE A 33 -27.20 8.54 15.21
N ASN A 34 -28.27 9.20 14.77
CA ASN A 34 -28.52 10.61 15.08
C ASN A 34 -28.70 10.83 16.58
N GLU A 35 -29.46 9.97 17.28
CA GLU A 35 -29.63 10.01 18.74
C GLU A 35 -28.33 9.75 19.49
N PHE A 36 -27.45 8.87 18.99
CA PHE A 36 -26.12 8.63 19.56
C PHE A 36 -25.17 9.82 19.38
N ILE A 37 -25.23 10.51 18.24
CA ILE A 37 -24.43 11.71 17.97
C ILE A 37 -24.94 12.91 18.77
N THR A 38 -26.26 13.07 18.92
CA THR A 38 -26.87 14.24 19.60
C THR A 38 -27.07 14.06 21.11
N ASN A 39 -27.39 12.85 21.57
CA ASN A 39 -27.72 12.55 22.97
C ASN A 39 -26.87 11.39 23.57
N GLY A 40 -25.85 10.91 22.84
CA GLY A 40 -24.91 9.89 23.33
C GLY A 40 -23.81 10.48 24.22
N PRO A 41 -22.66 9.79 24.37
CA PRO A 41 -21.59 10.21 25.28
C PRO A 41 -20.79 11.43 24.79
N PHE A 42 -21.08 11.93 23.58
CA PHE A 42 -20.36 13.03 22.96
C PHE A 42 -21.06 14.36 23.22
N GLU A 43 -20.33 15.31 23.80
CA GLU A 43 -20.76 16.70 23.84
C GLU A 43 -20.35 17.38 22.52
N VAL A 44 -21.32 17.85 21.73
CA VAL A 44 -21.04 18.63 20.53
C VAL A 44 -20.65 20.04 20.94
N ILE A 45 -19.35 20.33 20.92
CA ILE A 45 -18.78 21.62 21.35
C ILE A 45 -19.03 22.72 20.32
N SER A 46 -18.90 22.38 19.03
CA SER A 46 -19.07 23.32 17.93
C SER A 46 -19.43 22.55 16.65
N GLN A 47 -20.38 23.09 15.89
CA GLN A 47 -20.68 22.65 14.54
C GLN A 47 -20.63 23.87 13.63
N GLN A 48 -19.83 23.78 12.57
CA GLN A 48 -19.65 24.87 11.62
C GLN A 48 -19.73 24.32 10.20
N VAL A 49 -20.35 25.09 9.31
CA VAL A 49 -20.31 24.86 7.87
C VAL A 49 -19.44 25.97 7.30
N ALA A 50 -18.34 25.59 6.66
CA ALA A 50 -17.40 26.50 6.03
C ALA A 50 -17.30 26.19 4.54
N THR A 51 -16.96 27.20 3.76
CA THR A 51 -16.48 27.03 2.39
C THR A 51 -14.97 27.17 2.43
N SER A 52 -14.25 26.38 1.64
CA SER A 52 -12.81 26.53 1.51
C SER A 52 -12.46 27.91 0.95
N ASP A 53 -11.29 28.42 1.32
CA ASP A 53 -10.71 29.63 0.76
C ASP A 53 -10.10 29.37 -0.64
N SER A 54 -9.40 30.38 -1.17
CA SER A 54 -8.71 30.29 -2.48
C SER A 54 -7.66 29.19 -2.55
N ASP A 55 -7.16 28.73 -1.40
CA ASP A 55 -6.10 27.73 -1.29
C ASP A 55 -6.69 26.34 -1.00
N GLY A 56 -8.03 26.22 -1.07
CA GLY A 56 -8.75 24.98 -0.79
C GLY A 56 -8.81 24.64 0.70
N LYS A 57 -8.52 25.59 1.61
CA LYS A 57 -8.48 25.36 3.06
C LYS A 57 -9.74 25.82 3.75
N ALA A 58 -10.19 25.05 4.73
CA ALA A 58 -11.18 25.47 5.72
C ALA A 58 -10.58 25.29 7.11
N THR A 59 -10.64 26.34 7.93
CA THR A 59 -10.10 26.29 9.29
C THR A 59 -11.22 26.23 10.31
N LEU A 60 -11.17 25.22 11.17
CA LEU A 60 -11.98 25.14 12.38
C LEU A 60 -11.07 25.38 13.59
N SER A 61 -11.26 26.51 14.27
CA SER A 61 -10.58 26.79 15.54
C SER A 61 -11.54 26.57 16.69
N ILE A 62 -11.14 25.71 17.63
CA ILE A 62 -11.88 25.43 18.86
C ILE A 62 -10.93 25.73 20.01
N THR A 63 -11.41 26.43 21.02
CA THR A 63 -10.74 26.51 22.33
C THR A 63 -11.39 25.48 23.24
N PRO A 64 -10.71 24.38 23.57
CA PRO A 64 -11.19 23.37 24.51
C PRO A 64 -11.66 24.03 25.83
N PRO A 65 -12.91 23.83 26.26
CA PRO A 65 -13.38 24.41 27.52
C PRO A 65 -12.74 23.73 28.74
N HIS A 66 -12.30 22.48 28.58
CA HIS A 66 -11.72 21.64 29.62
C HIS A 66 -10.53 20.83 29.07
N THR A 67 -9.76 20.17 29.95
CA THR A 67 -8.81 19.15 29.52
C THR A 67 -9.54 17.88 29.12
N GLY A 68 -9.06 17.17 28.11
CA GLY A 68 -9.69 15.93 27.62
C GLY A 68 -9.33 15.60 26.18
N ALA A 69 -9.90 14.51 25.68
CA ALA A 69 -9.83 14.13 24.28
C ALA A 69 -10.98 14.78 23.49
N TYR A 70 -10.66 15.28 22.31
CA TYR A 70 -11.56 15.96 21.39
C TYR A 70 -11.48 15.25 20.05
N VAL A 71 -12.63 15.03 19.44
CA VAL A 71 -12.72 14.48 18.09
C VAL A 71 -13.43 15.50 17.23
N SER A 72 -12.82 15.87 16.10
CA SER A 72 -13.51 16.64 15.06
C SER A 72 -13.84 15.72 13.89
N ILE A 73 -15.10 15.68 13.51
CA ILE A 73 -15.55 15.00 12.29
C ILE A 73 -15.76 16.06 11.23
N VAL A 74 -15.08 15.92 10.09
CA VAL A 74 -15.18 16.83 8.94
C VAL A 74 -15.87 16.07 7.82
N GLN A 75 -16.93 16.64 7.26
CA GLN A 75 -17.48 16.17 6.00
C GLN A 75 -17.13 17.20 4.94
N SER A 76 -16.46 16.78 3.87
CA SER A 76 -16.16 17.61 2.70
C SER A 76 -17.03 17.17 1.53
N GLU A 77 -17.39 18.11 0.68
CA GLU A 77 -18.07 17.86 -0.58
C GLU A 77 -17.38 18.70 -1.64
N ILE A 78 -16.97 18.08 -2.74
CA ILE A 78 -16.48 18.75 -3.93
C ILE A 78 -17.38 18.39 -5.11
N ILE A 79 -17.77 19.39 -5.88
CA ILE A 79 -18.46 19.17 -7.15
C ILE A 79 -17.39 19.28 -8.23
N ARG A 80 -17.10 18.16 -8.89
CA ARG A 80 -16.07 18.11 -9.92
C ARG A 80 -16.55 18.93 -11.13
N ALA A 81 -15.71 19.87 -11.56
CA ALA A 81 -16.05 20.81 -12.63
C ALA A 81 -16.24 20.12 -14.00
N THR A 82 -15.60 18.98 -14.23
CA THR A 82 -15.60 18.28 -15.53
C THR A 82 -16.91 17.57 -15.85
N ASP A 83 -17.52 16.89 -14.86
CA ASP A 83 -18.73 16.08 -15.06
C ASP A 83 -19.87 16.42 -14.10
N GLY A 84 -19.66 17.36 -13.18
CA GLY A 84 -20.64 17.75 -12.18
C GLY A 84 -20.88 16.70 -11.09
N ALA A 85 -20.06 15.65 -11.00
CA ALA A 85 -20.19 14.65 -9.96
C ALA A 85 -19.87 15.25 -8.58
N ALA A 86 -20.76 15.02 -7.61
CA ALA A 86 -20.52 15.35 -6.22
C ALA A 86 -19.72 14.21 -5.56
N ILE A 87 -18.52 14.53 -5.08
CA ILE A 87 -17.66 13.62 -4.34
C ILE A 87 -17.67 14.09 -2.89
N THR A 88 -17.97 13.18 -1.96
CA THR A 88 -18.02 13.47 -0.53
C THR A 88 -16.92 12.73 0.20
N GLY A 89 -16.10 13.44 0.97
CA GLY A 89 -15.11 12.87 1.88
C GLY A 89 -15.55 12.99 3.33
N ILE A 90 -15.15 12.03 4.17
CA ILE A 90 -15.30 12.12 5.63
C ILE A 90 -13.91 12.06 6.24
N GLY A 91 -13.70 12.93 7.21
CA GLY A 91 -12.46 13.09 7.94
C GLY A 91 -12.65 13.08 9.43
N LEU A 92 -11.62 12.61 10.12
CA LEU A 92 -11.58 12.50 11.57
C LEU A 92 -10.25 13.06 12.04
N ASN A 93 -10.28 14.02 12.97
CA ASN A 93 -9.09 14.47 13.69
C ASN A 93 -9.28 14.22 15.18
N PHE A 94 -8.17 13.88 15.84
CA PHE A 94 -8.10 13.69 17.27
C PHE A 94 -7.22 14.78 17.87
N GLY A 95 -7.70 15.45 18.91
CA GLY A 95 -6.95 16.43 19.67
C GLY A 95 -7.01 16.10 21.16
N ILE A 96 -5.94 16.40 21.88
CA ILE A 96 -5.92 16.25 23.33
C ILE A 96 -5.58 17.62 23.92
N ALA A 97 -6.43 18.11 24.82
CA ALA A 97 -6.15 19.31 25.58
C ALA A 97 -5.71 18.93 26.99
N THR A 98 -4.54 19.41 27.39
CA THR A 98 -3.91 19.08 28.68
C THR A 98 -3.67 20.33 29.52
N GLN A 99 -3.29 20.16 30.79
CA GLN A 99 -3.04 21.29 31.71
C GLN A 99 -1.71 21.98 31.42
N GLY A 100 -0.70 21.20 31.03
CA GLY A 100 0.59 21.67 30.57
C GLY A 100 1.02 20.98 29.29
N SER A 101 2.29 21.14 28.95
CA SER A 101 2.90 20.56 27.75
C SER A 101 4.22 19.86 28.08
N ILE A 102 4.58 18.90 27.24
CA ILE A 102 5.88 18.24 27.27
C ILE A 102 6.62 18.56 25.98
N GLY A 103 7.87 18.99 26.12
CA GLY A 103 8.85 19.12 25.06
C GLY A 103 9.96 18.06 25.19
N ILE A 104 10.66 17.82 24.09
CA ILE A 104 11.83 16.94 24.05
C ILE A 104 13.03 17.78 23.61
N GLY A 105 13.98 17.97 24.52
CA GLY A 105 15.27 18.60 24.27
C GLY A 105 16.35 17.59 23.87
N ASN A 106 17.44 18.11 23.28
CA ASN A 106 18.54 17.34 22.69
C ASN A 106 18.17 16.48 21.47
N LEU A 107 17.01 16.74 20.85
CA LEU A 107 16.66 16.30 19.51
C LEU A 107 16.30 17.52 18.67
N ASP A 108 16.69 17.52 17.40
CA ASP A 108 16.38 18.63 16.49
C ASP A 108 14.99 18.38 15.88
N VAL A 109 14.05 19.31 16.04
CA VAL A 109 12.80 19.29 15.27
C VAL A 109 13.15 19.72 13.85
N ILE A 110 13.06 18.79 12.90
CA ILE A 110 13.42 19.02 11.50
C ILE A 110 12.20 19.28 10.63
N ASP A 111 11.05 18.74 11.00
CA ASP A 111 9.78 19.00 10.31
C ASP A 111 8.58 18.61 11.19
N TYR A 112 7.38 18.64 10.62
CA TYR A 112 6.15 18.14 11.21
C TYR A 112 5.46 17.18 10.23
N PHE A 113 4.80 16.14 10.74
CA PHE A 113 4.06 15.17 9.94
C PHE A 113 2.66 15.04 10.51
N ALA A 114 1.67 15.51 9.76
CA ALA A 114 0.29 15.66 10.22
C ALA A 114 0.14 16.51 11.51
N GLY A 115 1.05 17.48 11.70
CA GLY A 115 1.15 18.28 12.93
C GLY A 115 1.93 17.64 14.08
N LEU A 116 2.40 16.39 13.94
CA LEU A 116 3.31 15.77 14.91
C LEU A 116 4.75 16.22 14.63
N PRO A 117 5.53 16.63 15.65
CA PRO A 117 6.94 16.96 15.44
C PRO A 117 7.73 15.74 14.96
N VAL A 118 8.55 15.95 13.94
CA VAL A 118 9.53 14.99 13.42
C VAL A 118 10.91 15.41 13.93
N TYR A 119 11.51 14.56 14.74
CA TYR A 119 12.80 14.75 15.36
C TYR A 119 13.90 14.05 14.57
N ALA A 120 15.05 14.70 14.41
CA ALA A 120 16.27 14.05 13.96
C ALA A 120 17.14 13.64 15.15
N ALA A 121 17.42 12.33 15.24
CA ALA A 121 18.44 11.78 16.13
C ALA A 121 19.77 11.69 15.39
N ASN A 122 20.49 12.81 15.29
CA ASN A 122 21.79 12.88 14.62
C ASN A 122 22.90 12.38 15.55
N THR A 123 23.10 11.07 15.59
CA THR A 123 24.06 10.42 16.48
C THR A 123 24.69 9.18 15.84
N SER A 124 26.00 9.02 16.05
CA SER A 124 26.73 7.80 15.68
C SER A 124 26.64 6.70 16.75
N GLN A 125 25.97 6.97 17.87
CA GLN A 125 25.78 6.02 18.97
C GLN A 125 24.39 5.39 18.87
N SER A 126 24.29 4.13 19.27
CA SER A 126 22.98 3.45 19.36
C SER A 126 22.08 4.00 20.47
N THR A 127 22.63 4.78 21.40
CA THR A 127 21.86 5.42 22.47
C THR A 127 22.19 6.91 22.55
N GLN A 128 21.18 7.72 22.90
CA GLN A 128 21.29 9.18 23.04
C GLN A 128 20.58 9.66 24.29
N SER A 129 21.17 10.62 24.99
CA SER A 129 20.50 11.27 26.12
C SER A 129 19.56 12.37 25.65
N ILE A 130 18.27 12.17 25.86
CA ILE A 130 17.23 13.18 25.60
C ILE A 130 16.76 13.83 26.90
N THR A 131 16.27 15.06 26.81
CA THR A 131 15.74 15.80 27.96
C THR A 131 14.24 15.96 27.83
N ILE A 132 13.49 15.50 28.82
CA ILE A 132 12.05 15.72 28.92
C ILE A 132 11.83 17.05 29.63
N GLU A 133 11.14 17.97 28.97
CA GLU A 133 10.88 19.32 29.44
C GLU A 133 9.38 19.48 29.74
N ALA A 134 9.03 19.63 31.01
CA ALA A 134 7.67 19.82 31.48
C ALA A 134 7.39 21.31 31.73
N ASP A 135 6.36 21.84 31.07
CA ASP A 135 5.91 23.22 31.23
C ASP A 135 4.46 23.28 31.70
N GLY A 136 4.15 24.24 32.58
CA GLY A 136 2.82 24.45 33.15
C GLY A 136 2.34 23.43 34.20
N ILE A 137 3.13 22.37 34.49
CA ILE A 137 2.79 21.29 35.44
C ILE A 137 3.85 21.10 36.54
N ASP A 138 4.78 22.04 36.67
CA ASP A 138 5.92 22.02 37.60
C ASP A 138 5.53 22.21 39.07
N ASN A 139 4.30 22.62 39.37
CA ASN A 139 3.85 22.89 40.74
C ASN A 139 3.39 21.66 41.52
N VAL A 140 3.31 20.49 40.87
CA VAL A 140 2.85 19.22 41.47
C VAL A 140 3.88 18.12 41.27
N HIS A 141 3.84 17.11 42.16
CA HIS A 141 4.53 15.85 41.88
C HIS A 141 3.86 15.18 40.68
N HIS A 142 4.66 14.81 39.69
CA HIS A 142 4.16 14.13 38.52
C HIS A 142 5.14 13.08 38.01
N LYS A 143 4.59 12.03 37.41
CA LYS A 143 5.34 10.97 36.76
C LYS A 143 5.13 11.07 35.26
N ALA A 144 6.22 11.12 34.50
CA ALA A 144 6.19 10.99 33.05
C ALA A 144 6.44 9.52 32.68
N ASN A 145 5.56 8.98 31.85
CA ASN A 145 5.73 7.68 31.20
C ASN A 145 6.11 7.96 29.75
N ILE A 146 7.27 7.48 29.35
CA ILE A 146 7.83 7.64 28.00
C ILE A 146 7.76 6.28 27.35
N GLY A 147 6.91 6.14 26.33
CA GLY A 147 6.91 5.01 25.43
C GLY A 147 7.72 5.34 24.19
N HIS A 148 8.66 4.48 23.85
CA HIS A 148 9.44 4.54 22.63
C HIS A 148 9.29 3.23 21.87
N ILE A 149 8.82 3.33 20.63
CA ILE A 149 8.50 2.18 19.79
C ILE A 149 9.33 2.29 18.51
N PRO A 150 10.43 1.53 18.40
CA PRO A 150 11.14 1.42 17.13
C PRO A 150 10.25 0.72 16.11
N ILE A 151 10.15 1.28 14.90
CA ILE A 151 9.43 0.68 13.78
C ILE A 151 10.45 0.06 12.85
N ASP A 152 10.60 -1.26 12.97
CA ASP A 152 11.54 -2.00 12.14
C ASP A 152 10.90 -2.37 10.79
N PHE A 153 11.35 -1.72 9.73
CA PHE A 153 10.93 -2.01 8.36
C PHE A 153 11.82 -3.08 7.70
N SER A 154 12.78 -3.68 8.41
CA SER A 154 13.57 -4.80 7.88
C SER A 154 12.68 -5.97 7.46
N VAL A 155 11.54 -6.09 8.12
CA VAL A 155 10.55 -7.16 8.00
C VAL A 155 9.42 -6.81 7.01
N ALA A 156 9.26 -5.54 6.61
CA ALA A 156 8.51 -5.19 5.38
C ALA A 156 9.22 -5.70 4.10
N PHE A 157 10.43 -6.24 4.28
CA PHE A 157 11.22 -6.96 3.30
C PHE A 157 11.46 -8.43 3.68
N ASP A 158 10.52 -9.04 4.41
CA ASP A 158 10.22 -10.47 4.61
C ASP A 158 9.49 -10.55 5.97
N GLU A 159 8.13 -10.54 6.00
CA GLU A 159 7.20 -10.72 7.16
C GLU A 159 7.05 -9.65 8.28
N VAL A 160 6.38 -8.50 8.09
CA VAL A 160 6.22 -7.43 9.13
C VAL A 160 5.96 -7.95 10.57
N ASP A 161 7.00 -7.94 11.41
CA ASP A 161 6.89 -8.29 12.83
C ASP A 161 6.39 -7.08 13.64
N TRP A 162 5.08 -7.03 13.88
CA TRP A 162 4.45 -6.01 14.73
C TRP A 162 4.74 -6.20 16.24
N THR A 163 5.59 -7.16 16.63
CA THR A 163 5.88 -7.48 18.04
C THR A 163 7.02 -6.67 18.67
N ALA A 164 7.56 -5.66 17.97
CA ALA A 164 8.59 -4.76 18.51
C ALA A 164 8.21 -4.30 19.93
N GLN A 165 9.00 -4.73 20.93
CA GLN A 165 8.67 -4.48 22.33
C GLN A 165 8.84 -2.98 22.62
N PRO A 166 7.79 -2.27 23.06
CA PRO A 166 7.91 -0.86 23.41
C PRO A 166 8.88 -0.70 24.60
N ASP A 167 9.88 0.16 24.46
CA ASP A 167 10.70 0.60 25.59
C ASP A 167 9.90 1.63 26.38
N ILE A 168 9.49 1.25 27.60
CA ILE A 168 8.70 2.10 28.49
C ILE A 168 9.59 2.52 29.66
N GLN A 169 9.83 3.82 29.75
CA GLN A 169 10.60 4.43 30.84
C GLN A 169 9.69 5.32 31.68
N GLU A 170 9.88 5.27 33.00
CA GLU A 170 9.15 6.11 33.95
C GLU A 170 10.10 7.03 34.71
N ILE A 171 9.78 8.32 34.78
CA ILE A 171 10.55 9.31 35.55
C ILE A 171 9.62 10.19 36.40
N THR A 172 10.00 10.40 37.65
CA THR A 172 9.24 11.26 38.58
C THR A 172 9.89 12.63 38.70
N PHE A 173 9.08 13.67 38.57
CA PHE A 173 9.45 15.06 38.77
C PHE A 173 9.00 15.55 40.15
N ASN A 174 9.88 16.28 40.82
CA ASN A 174 9.54 17.00 42.05
C ASN A 174 8.98 18.39 41.72
N PRO A 175 8.15 18.98 42.60
CA PRO A 175 7.70 20.35 42.44
C PRO A 175 8.88 21.32 42.24
N GLY A 176 8.80 22.12 41.18
CA GLY A 176 9.83 23.05 40.72
C GLY A 176 10.88 22.45 39.78
N GLU A 177 10.87 21.14 39.54
CA GLU A 177 11.66 20.52 38.47
C GLU A 177 10.91 20.62 37.14
N THR A 178 11.54 21.22 36.14
CA THR A 178 10.98 21.36 34.79
C THR A 178 11.67 20.47 33.77
N THR A 179 12.80 19.87 34.10
CA THR A 179 13.59 19.06 33.16
C THR A 179 14.19 17.82 33.81
N ARG A 180 14.14 16.68 33.11
CA ARG A 180 14.81 15.42 33.49
C ARG A 180 15.34 14.74 32.24
N SER A 181 16.50 14.10 32.32
CA SER A 181 17.09 13.39 31.16
C SER A 181 16.91 11.88 31.27
N ILE A 182 16.72 11.24 30.13
CA ILE A 182 16.68 9.78 29.97
C ILE A 182 17.65 9.36 28.85
N GLN A 183 17.86 8.05 28.69
CA GLN A 183 18.59 7.48 27.57
C GLN A 183 17.60 6.81 26.64
N LEU A 184 17.63 7.17 25.36
CA LEU A 184 16.81 6.57 24.32
C LEU A 184 17.70 5.71 23.41
N SER A 185 17.22 4.52 23.03
CA SER A 185 17.88 3.67 22.04
C SER A 185 17.36 3.98 20.64
N HIS A 186 18.24 4.00 19.64
CA HIS A 186 17.92 4.22 18.24
C HIS A 186 18.25 2.95 17.45
N ASP A 187 17.38 1.95 17.58
CA ASP A 187 17.58 0.63 16.99
C ASP A 187 16.93 0.49 15.60
N ALA A 188 16.10 1.46 15.20
CA ALA A 188 15.40 1.49 13.92
C ALA A 188 15.54 2.88 13.24
N PRO A 189 15.44 2.95 11.90
CA PRO A 189 15.54 4.21 11.16
C PRO A 189 14.38 5.17 11.47
N LEU A 190 13.21 4.65 11.89
CA LEU A 190 12.04 5.40 12.34
C LEU A 190 11.55 4.82 13.67
N SER A 191 11.23 5.70 14.61
CA SER A 191 10.58 5.34 15.88
C SER A 191 9.43 6.29 16.21
N LEU A 192 8.42 5.77 16.89
CA LEU A 192 7.39 6.58 17.54
C LEU A 192 7.80 6.88 18.98
N ILE A 193 7.64 8.13 19.41
CA ILE A 193 7.76 8.52 20.82
C ILE A 193 6.43 9.07 21.32
N GLY A 194 5.97 8.54 22.44
CA GLY A 194 4.79 9.00 23.17
C GLY A 194 5.15 9.27 24.62
N ILE A 195 4.78 10.45 25.12
CA ILE A 195 5.00 10.82 26.52
C ILE A 195 3.68 11.27 27.09
N PHE A 196 3.30 10.73 28.25
CA PHE A 196 2.20 11.26 29.02
C PHE A 196 2.59 11.38 30.48
N THR A 197 2.20 12.51 31.09
CA THR A 197 2.46 12.78 32.49
C THR A 197 1.19 12.66 33.30
N VAL A 198 1.29 12.07 34.47
CA VAL A 198 0.18 11.94 35.42
C VAL A 198 0.61 12.49 36.77
N GLU A 199 -0.33 13.03 37.54
CA GLU A 199 -0.04 13.43 38.91
C GLU A 199 0.40 12.18 39.71
N SER A 200 1.36 12.35 40.61
CA SER A 200 1.87 11.29 41.47
C SER A 200 2.02 11.78 42.90
N ASP A 201 2.14 10.86 43.84
CA ASP A 201 2.57 11.20 45.20
C ASP A 201 4.09 11.46 45.25
N SER A 202 4.61 11.76 46.45
CA SER A 202 6.05 12.00 46.67
C SER A 202 6.93 10.77 46.42
N ASN A 203 6.35 9.58 46.31
CA ASN A 203 7.05 8.33 46.02
C ASN A 203 6.95 7.95 44.54
N GLY A 204 6.23 8.71 43.72
CA GLY A 204 6.01 8.42 42.31
C GLY A 204 4.87 7.44 42.04
N GLU A 205 4.01 7.16 43.03
CA GLU A 205 2.81 6.34 42.83
C GLU A 205 1.66 7.21 42.30
N SER A 206 0.98 6.72 41.27
CA SER A 206 -0.19 7.36 40.67
C SER A 206 -1.42 6.47 40.87
N ASN A 207 -2.57 7.07 41.19
CA ASN A 207 -3.82 6.33 41.32
C ASN A 207 -4.45 6.05 39.96
N ILE A 208 -5.27 5.00 39.85
CA ILE A 208 -5.91 4.61 38.58
C ILE A 208 -6.74 5.74 37.96
N ASP A 209 -7.41 6.55 38.80
CA ASP A 209 -8.19 7.72 38.41
C ASP A 209 -7.33 8.86 37.82
N GLN A 210 -6.07 8.99 38.25
CA GLN A 210 -5.11 9.98 37.74
C GLN A 210 -4.49 9.54 36.41
N THR A 211 -4.38 8.24 36.16
CA THR A 211 -3.94 7.70 34.86
C THR A 211 -4.89 8.01 33.71
N LEU A 212 -6.18 8.22 33.99
CA LEU A 212 -7.19 8.53 32.99
C LEU A 212 -7.26 10.03 32.64
N ASN A 213 -6.54 10.89 33.36
CA ASN A 213 -6.49 12.33 33.15
C ASN A 213 -5.03 12.83 33.10
N PRO A 214 -4.33 12.65 31.97
CA PRO A 214 -2.95 13.08 31.86
C PRO A 214 -2.83 14.61 32.02
N LEU A 215 -1.82 15.06 32.77
CA LEU A 215 -1.47 16.46 32.98
C LEU A 215 -0.90 17.11 31.70
N ALA A 216 -0.20 16.32 30.89
CA ALA A 216 0.41 16.69 29.61
C ALA A 216 0.61 15.43 28.77
N VAL A 217 0.52 15.58 27.45
CA VAL A 217 0.73 14.50 26.47
C VAL A 217 1.56 15.05 25.31
N HIS A 218 2.46 14.23 24.78
CA HIS A 218 3.29 14.54 23.62
C HIS A 218 3.43 13.30 22.76
N PHE A 219 3.31 13.46 21.45
CA PHE A 219 3.62 12.42 20.47
C PHE A 219 4.53 13.02 19.41
N GLY A 220 5.44 12.21 18.88
CA GLY A 220 6.32 12.63 17.79
C GLY A 220 6.95 11.43 17.10
N LEU A 221 7.56 11.70 15.95
CA LEU A 221 8.32 10.73 15.18
C LEU A 221 9.81 11.03 15.36
N ILE A 222 10.64 10.01 15.47
CA ILE A 222 12.09 10.15 15.53
C ILE A 222 12.69 9.45 14.33
N LEU A 223 13.44 10.19 13.51
CA LEU A 223 14.25 9.67 12.42
C LEU A 223 15.70 9.56 12.87
N HIS A 224 16.30 8.37 12.74
CA HIS A 224 17.71 8.16 13.05
C HIS A 224 18.58 8.53 11.85
N ASN A 225 19.43 9.55 12.01
CA ASN A 225 20.31 10.09 10.96
C ASN A 225 19.62 10.28 9.58
N PRO A 226 18.51 11.04 9.51
CA PRO A 226 17.73 11.17 8.28
C PRO A 226 18.56 11.77 7.14
N GLN A 227 18.42 11.18 5.96
CA GLN A 227 18.97 11.63 4.69
C GLN A 227 18.02 12.60 3.98
N GLU A 228 18.50 13.25 2.91
CA GLU A 228 17.69 14.10 2.04
C GLU A 228 17.02 13.29 0.91
N LEU A 229 15.73 13.57 0.66
CA LEU A 229 14.98 13.07 -0.48
C LEU A 229 14.96 14.08 -1.64
N SER A 230 15.14 13.58 -2.85
CA SER A 230 14.80 14.28 -4.08
C SER A 230 13.33 14.03 -4.42
N ILE A 231 12.61 15.11 -4.73
CA ILE A 231 11.23 15.08 -5.21
C ILE A 231 11.25 15.63 -6.62
N ASN A 232 10.97 14.79 -7.61
CA ASN A 232 10.97 15.13 -9.02
C ASN A 232 9.52 15.20 -9.52
N GLY A 233 9.14 16.36 -10.06
CA GLY A 233 7.75 16.66 -10.42
C GLY A 233 7.01 17.43 -9.34
N ALA A 234 5.77 17.82 -9.64
CA ALA A 234 4.94 18.59 -8.72
C ALA A 234 4.07 17.66 -7.87
N LEU A 235 4.07 17.88 -6.55
CA LEU A 235 3.21 17.16 -5.61
C LEU A 235 1.87 17.88 -5.51
N GLY A 236 0.77 17.21 -5.82
CA GLY A 236 -0.55 17.81 -5.80
C GLY A 236 -1.68 16.78 -5.93
N PRO A 237 -2.93 17.15 -5.58
CA PRO A 237 -4.07 16.23 -5.68
C PRO A 237 -4.23 15.64 -7.08
N GLY A 238 -4.26 14.31 -7.18
CA GLY A 238 -4.38 13.57 -8.43
C GLY A 238 -3.10 13.46 -9.26
N GLN A 239 -1.99 14.09 -8.83
CA GLN A 239 -0.71 14.08 -9.53
C GLN A 239 0.19 12.95 -9.03
N THR A 240 0.95 12.35 -9.94
CA THR A 240 2.02 11.41 -9.60
C THR A 240 3.36 12.15 -9.54
N THR A 241 4.05 12.04 -8.41
CA THR A 241 5.34 12.65 -8.13
C THR A 241 6.38 11.59 -7.86
N ASN A 242 7.52 11.65 -8.52
CA ASN A 242 8.59 10.69 -8.29
C ASN A 242 9.44 11.13 -7.08
N ILE A 243 9.78 10.18 -6.21
CA ILE A 243 10.62 10.39 -5.04
C ILE A 243 11.81 9.44 -5.06
N ALA A 244 12.98 9.92 -4.66
CA ALA A 244 14.21 9.15 -4.61
C ALA A 244 15.15 9.70 -3.51
N LEU A 245 16.18 8.94 -3.12
CA LEU A 245 17.28 9.52 -2.37
C LEU A 245 18.02 10.57 -3.22
N SER A 246 18.54 11.63 -2.60
CA SER A 246 19.32 12.63 -3.34
C SER A 246 20.55 12.03 -4.04
N ASP A 247 20.93 12.57 -5.20
CA ASP A 247 22.06 12.09 -6.02
C ASP A 247 23.42 12.06 -5.29
N SER A 248 23.52 12.74 -4.15
CA SER A 248 24.73 12.79 -3.32
C SER A 248 24.89 11.59 -2.38
N ILE A 249 23.90 10.70 -2.34
CA ILE A 249 23.76 9.61 -1.36
C ILE A 249 23.78 8.26 -2.10
N GLU A 250 24.22 7.21 -1.42
CA GLU A 250 24.19 5.85 -1.97
C GLU A 250 22.77 5.45 -2.39
N GLN A 251 22.67 4.90 -3.60
CA GLN A 251 21.41 4.54 -4.24
C GLN A 251 20.66 3.46 -3.46
N ALA A 252 19.35 3.67 -3.31
CA ALA A 252 18.47 2.68 -2.68
C ALA A 252 18.14 1.54 -3.67
N THR A 253 17.93 0.33 -3.15
CA THR A 253 17.37 -0.79 -3.91
C THR A 253 15.85 -0.89 -3.75
N ARG A 254 15.30 -0.30 -2.67
CA ARG A 254 13.87 -0.18 -2.41
C ARG A 254 13.58 1.09 -1.61
N ILE A 255 12.43 1.70 -1.82
CA ILE A 255 11.99 2.86 -1.03
C ILE A 255 10.51 2.76 -0.69
N LEU A 256 10.20 3.00 0.58
CA LEU A 256 8.85 3.20 1.10
C LEU A 256 8.76 4.64 1.58
N ALA A 257 7.77 5.40 1.13
CA ALA A 257 7.55 6.74 1.64
C ALA A 257 6.09 7.04 1.88
N VAL A 258 5.85 7.97 2.80
CA VAL A 258 4.52 8.45 3.13
C VAL A 258 4.54 9.97 3.13
N ALA A 259 3.50 10.57 2.56
CA ALA A 259 3.30 12.00 2.56
C ALA A 259 2.10 12.41 3.41
N SER A 260 2.27 13.47 4.20
CA SER A 260 1.19 14.07 4.98
C SER A 260 1.40 15.59 5.03
N PRO A 261 0.35 16.41 5.16
CA PRO A 261 0.54 17.83 5.40
C PRO A 261 1.43 18.05 6.62
N SER A 262 2.34 19.01 6.56
CA SER A 262 3.23 19.28 7.68
C SER A 262 2.42 19.73 8.91
N HIS A 263 1.38 20.53 8.67
CA HIS A 263 0.51 21.06 9.71
C HIS A 263 -0.94 20.60 9.55
N GLY A 264 -1.45 19.94 10.59
CA GLY A 264 -2.79 19.38 10.59
C GLY A 264 -2.87 18.08 9.80
N PHE A 265 -3.99 17.38 9.95
CA PHE A 265 -4.22 16.12 9.28
C PHE A 265 -5.15 16.37 8.10
N ASP A 266 -4.76 15.90 6.91
CA ASP A 266 -5.63 15.91 5.75
C ASP A 266 -6.40 14.58 5.72
N PRO A 267 -7.69 14.57 6.07
CA PRO A 267 -8.45 13.34 6.14
C PRO A 267 -8.62 12.63 4.81
N ALA A 268 -8.41 13.31 3.68
CA ALA A 268 -8.41 12.66 2.37
C ALA A 268 -7.22 11.70 2.20
N THR A 269 -6.12 11.91 2.93
CA THR A 269 -4.89 11.10 2.85
C THR A 269 -5.05 9.68 3.36
N VAL A 270 -6.12 9.42 4.11
CA VAL A 270 -6.45 8.10 4.63
C VAL A 270 -7.75 7.65 4.01
N ASP A 271 -7.65 6.75 3.03
CA ASP A 271 -8.82 6.03 2.54
C ASP A 271 -9.28 5.07 3.64
N PHE A 272 -10.22 5.54 4.46
CA PHE A 272 -10.84 4.71 5.47
C PHE A 272 -11.50 3.48 4.86
N SER A 273 -11.91 3.46 3.59
CA SER A 273 -12.43 2.25 2.96
C SER A 273 -11.33 1.19 2.79
N THR A 274 -10.11 1.59 2.43
CA THR A 274 -8.94 0.69 2.37
C THR A 274 -8.49 0.24 3.76
N ILE A 275 -8.51 1.12 4.77
CA ILE A 275 -8.26 0.71 6.16
C ILE A 275 -9.35 -0.23 6.67
N THR A 276 -10.61 0.06 6.36
CA THR A 276 -11.73 -0.80 6.77
C THR A 276 -11.67 -2.13 6.03
N GLU A 277 -11.18 -2.16 4.78
CA GLU A 277 -10.93 -3.37 4.00
C GLU A 277 -9.74 -4.17 4.57
N LEU A 278 -8.63 -3.52 4.93
CA LEU A 278 -7.47 -4.13 5.59
C LEU A 278 -7.87 -4.69 6.97
N ILE A 279 -8.56 -3.89 7.77
CA ILE A 279 -9.13 -4.31 9.05
C ILE A 279 -10.17 -5.41 8.81
N SER A 280 -10.98 -5.37 7.74
CA SER A 280 -11.95 -6.43 7.43
C SER A 280 -11.33 -7.68 6.81
N ASN A 281 -10.16 -7.62 6.17
CA ASN A 281 -9.48 -8.77 5.57
C ASN A 281 -8.45 -9.40 6.52
N GLU A 282 -7.79 -8.63 7.38
CA GLU A 282 -6.75 -9.13 8.29
C GLU A 282 -7.18 -9.16 9.77
N GLY A 283 -7.91 -8.14 10.25
CA GLY A 283 -8.23 -8.00 11.68
C GLY A 283 -9.64 -8.45 12.10
N VAL A 284 -10.57 -8.44 11.15
CA VAL A 284 -12.02 -8.54 11.40
C VAL A 284 -12.68 -9.51 10.43
N ARG A 285 -11.97 -10.07 9.44
CA ARG A 285 -12.45 -11.25 8.69
C ARG A 285 -12.85 -12.42 9.59
N PRO A 286 -12.15 -12.72 10.69
CA PRO A 286 -12.61 -13.76 11.61
C PRO A 286 -13.79 -13.33 12.50
N THR A 287 -14.23 -12.06 12.48
CA THR A 287 -15.25 -11.58 13.42
C THR A 287 -16.42 -10.79 12.82
N THR A 288 -16.30 -10.12 11.67
CA THR A 288 -17.39 -9.41 10.99
C THR A 288 -17.20 -9.34 9.45
N ASP A 289 -17.60 -10.35 8.69
CA ASP A 289 -18.31 -10.10 7.42
C ASP A 289 -19.26 -11.25 7.04
N TRP A 290 -20.43 -10.85 6.56
CA TRP A 290 -21.68 -11.61 6.49
C TRP A 290 -21.73 -12.72 5.43
N ASN A 291 -20.72 -12.83 4.55
CA ASN A 291 -20.58 -13.96 3.61
C ASN A 291 -19.55 -15.00 4.09
N GLY A 292 -18.56 -14.60 4.90
CA GLY A 292 -17.65 -15.54 5.58
C GLY A 292 -18.34 -16.34 6.69
N VAL A 293 -19.52 -15.90 7.13
CA VAL A 293 -20.38 -16.68 8.05
C VAL A 293 -20.99 -17.90 7.34
N GLU A 294 -21.04 -17.96 6.01
CA GLU A 294 -21.39 -19.23 5.31
C GLU A 294 -20.16 -20.15 5.16
N GLU A 295 -18.95 -19.62 4.94
CA GLU A 295 -17.73 -20.45 4.81
C GLU A 295 -17.11 -20.87 6.15
N GLN A 296 -17.21 -20.08 7.22
CA GLN A 296 -16.81 -20.48 8.58
C GLN A 296 -17.75 -21.49 9.23
N VAL A 297 -18.90 -21.77 8.61
CA VAL A 297 -19.80 -22.84 9.08
C VAL A 297 -19.23 -24.23 8.76
N ASP A 298 -18.17 -24.34 7.95
CA ASP A 298 -17.60 -25.62 7.51
C ASP A 298 -16.11 -25.86 7.86
N LEU A 299 -15.46 -25.02 8.69
CA LEU A 299 -14.08 -25.32 9.13
C LEU A 299 -14.05 -26.53 10.07
N ILE A 300 -13.49 -27.65 9.59
CA ILE A 300 -13.35 -28.92 10.31
C ILE A 300 -11.88 -29.10 10.72
N CYS A 301 -11.64 -29.14 12.03
CA CYS A 301 -10.34 -29.43 12.59
C CYS A 301 -10.24 -30.92 12.96
N GLU A 302 -9.13 -31.57 12.59
CA GLU A 302 -8.84 -32.96 12.92
C GLU A 302 -7.90 -33.08 14.11
N THR A 303 -8.33 -33.83 15.11
CA THR A 303 -7.51 -34.21 16.28
C THR A 303 -7.40 -35.73 16.36
N ILE A 304 -6.20 -36.21 16.70
CA ILE A 304 -5.94 -37.63 16.95
C ILE A 304 -5.76 -37.85 18.45
N ASP A 305 -6.60 -38.68 19.05
CA ASP A 305 -6.56 -39.02 20.47
C ASP A 305 -6.19 -40.50 20.63
N VAL A 306 -5.21 -40.79 21.49
CA VAL A 306 -4.64 -42.14 21.66
C VAL A 306 -4.88 -42.58 23.09
N GLU A 307 -5.57 -43.70 23.27
CA GLU A 307 -5.93 -44.26 24.57
C GLU A 307 -5.56 -45.75 24.65
N GLY A 308 -5.27 -46.24 25.86
CA GLY A 308 -5.08 -47.66 26.12
C GLY A 308 -6.23 -48.16 27.00
N ASP A 309 -6.92 -49.23 26.58
CA ASP A 309 -8.05 -49.79 27.31
C ASP A 309 -8.04 -51.32 27.32
N TYR A 310 -8.87 -51.93 28.16
CA TYR A 310 -9.05 -53.37 28.30
C TYR A 310 -10.48 -53.75 27.94
N THR A 311 -10.67 -54.38 26.77
CA THR A 311 -12.02 -54.79 26.33
C THR A 311 -12.34 -56.24 26.71
N TRP A 312 -13.63 -56.53 26.90
CA TRP A 312 -14.12 -57.86 27.30
C TRP A 312 -14.45 -58.70 26.06
N ASN A 313 -13.69 -59.78 25.84
CA ASN A 313 -13.99 -60.73 24.78
C ASN A 313 -15.14 -61.68 25.20
N SER A 314 -16.26 -61.66 24.48
CA SER A 314 -17.43 -62.50 24.80
C SER A 314 -17.28 -63.98 24.45
N ASP A 315 -16.27 -64.32 23.65
CA ASP A 315 -16.03 -65.70 23.18
C ASP A 315 -15.10 -66.49 24.12
N THR A 316 -14.47 -65.83 25.10
CA THR A 316 -13.63 -66.48 26.14
C THR A 316 -13.84 -65.87 27.54
N PRO A 317 -14.39 -66.62 28.52
CA PRO A 317 -14.55 -66.11 29.89
C PRO A 317 -13.29 -66.33 30.76
N PRO A 318 -12.81 -65.34 31.55
CA PRO A 318 -12.74 -63.90 31.34
C PRO A 318 -11.27 -63.51 31.07
N SER A 319 -10.86 -63.32 29.82
CA SER A 319 -9.58 -62.66 29.50
C SER A 319 -9.86 -61.25 29.02
N GLN A 320 -9.30 -60.26 29.73
CA GLN A 320 -9.23 -58.89 29.24
C GLN A 320 -8.10 -58.84 28.22
N GLU A 321 -8.38 -58.38 27.01
CA GLU A 321 -7.36 -58.16 25.97
C GLU A 321 -6.97 -56.68 25.96
N PRO A 322 -5.67 -56.35 26.05
CA PRO A 322 -5.22 -54.97 26.02
C PRO A 322 -5.34 -54.42 24.59
N MET A 323 -6.04 -53.31 24.46
CA MET A 323 -6.28 -52.62 23.19
C MET A 323 -5.60 -51.26 23.18
N LEU A 324 -4.97 -50.92 22.06
CA LEU A 324 -4.62 -49.54 21.72
C LEU A 324 -5.80 -48.95 20.93
N MET A 325 -6.41 -47.90 21.46
CA MET A 325 -7.51 -47.19 20.85
C MET A 325 -6.99 -45.90 20.24
N ILE A 326 -7.18 -45.72 18.94
CA ILE A 326 -6.83 -44.47 18.24
C ILE A 326 -8.12 -43.84 17.73
N SER A 327 -8.41 -42.64 18.20
CA SER A 327 -9.60 -41.89 17.87
C SER A 327 -9.26 -40.72 16.96
N VAL A 328 -9.93 -40.64 15.82
CA VAL A 328 -9.91 -39.47 14.94
C VAL A 328 -11.16 -38.66 15.21
N ILE A 329 -10.99 -37.40 15.58
CA ILE A 329 -12.06 -36.49 15.98
C ILE A 329 -12.07 -35.32 15.01
N HIS A 330 -13.24 -35.02 14.43
CA HIS A 330 -13.50 -33.84 13.61
C HIS A 330 -14.41 -32.92 14.40
N GLU A 331 -13.88 -31.76 14.80
CA GLU A 331 -14.64 -30.70 15.46
C GLU A 331 -14.87 -29.54 14.51
N SER A 332 -16.11 -29.04 14.45
CA SER A 332 -16.44 -27.86 13.63
C SER A 332 -16.37 -26.60 14.49
N SER A 333 -15.81 -25.53 13.94
CA SER A 333 -15.84 -24.22 14.61
C SER A 333 -17.27 -23.66 14.78
N ALA A 334 -18.25 -24.19 14.02
CA ALA A 334 -19.66 -23.79 14.05
C ALA A 334 -20.40 -24.09 15.38
N ILE A 335 -19.84 -24.97 16.23
CA ILE A 335 -20.38 -25.26 17.58
C ILE A 335 -20.52 -23.97 18.41
N ARG A 336 -19.60 -23.01 18.22
CA ARG A 336 -19.59 -21.73 18.94
C ARG A 336 -20.82 -20.87 18.62
N TYR A 337 -21.50 -21.15 17.52
CA TYR A 337 -22.63 -20.39 17.00
C TYR A 337 -23.97 -21.15 17.04
N GLY A 338 -23.99 -22.40 17.48
CA GLY A 338 -25.22 -23.14 17.80
C GLY A 338 -25.92 -23.83 16.62
N ASN A 339 -25.32 -23.84 15.42
CA ASN A 339 -25.78 -24.65 14.29
C ASN A 339 -25.10 -26.03 14.34
N TYR A 340 -25.89 -27.08 14.51
CA TYR A 340 -25.41 -28.47 14.54
C TYR A 340 -25.83 -29.17 13.25
N GLU A 341 -25.02 -29.06 12.19
CA GLU A 341 -25.08 -30.04 11.10
C GLU A 341 -24.09 -31.16 11.43
N GLY A 342 -24.58 -32.40 11.55
CA GLY A 342 -23.72 -33.54 11.89
C GLY A 342 -22.72 -33.81 10.77
N HIS A 343 -21.44 -33.63 11.04
CA HIS A 343 -20.36 -34.01 10.12
C HIS A 343 -20.08 -35.51 10.21
N SER A 344 -19.65 -36.13 9.11
CA SER A 344 -19.29 -37.55 9.07
C SER A 344 -17.81 -37.70 8.71
N ILE A 345 -17.06 -38.47 9.50
CA ILE A 345 -15.66 -38.81 9.21
C ILE A 345 -15.64 -40.04 8.29
N SER A 346 -14.89 -39.97 7.19
CA SER A 346 -14.59 -41.12 6.34
C SER A 346 -13.09 -41.41 6.32
N LEU A 347 -12.68 -42.51 6.96
CA LEU A 347 -11.30 -42.99 6.92
C LEU A 347 -11.14 -43.87 5.67
N THR A 348 -10.41 -43.39 4.66
CA THR A 348 -10.34 -44.08 3.35
C THR A 348 -9.38 -45.27 3.40
N ASN A 349 -8.33 -45.21 4.22
CA ASN A 349 -7.41 -46.31 4.58
C ASN A 349 -6.51 -45.87 5.76
N PRO A 350 -6.97 -45.96 7.02
CA PRO A 350 -6.11 -45.67 8.16
C PRO A 350 -5.03 -46.74 8.29
N SER A 351 -3.78 -46.34 8.56
CA SER A 351 -2.63 -47.25 8.65
C SER A 351 -1.85 -47.05 9.95
N LEU A 352 -1.35 -48.12 10.56
CA LEU A 352 -0.51 -48.07 11.75
C LEU A 352 0.77 -48.85 11.50
N ILE A 353 1.87 -48.15 11.22
CA ILE A 353 3.11 -48.74 10.72
C ILE A 353 4.16 -48.73 11.83
N HIS A 354 4.76 -49.88 12.12
CA HIS A 354 5.90 -49.96 13.03
C HIS A 354 7.17 -49.47 12.34
N GLU A 355 7.79 -48.40 12.85
CA GLU A 355 8.83 -47.64 12.13
C GLU A 355 10.05 -48.49 11.74
N SER A 356 10.46 -49.42 12.61
CA SER A 356 11.69 -50.19 12.39
C SER A 356 11.50 -51.44 11.52
N THR A 357 10.27 -51.96 11.42
CA THR A 357 9.97 -53.17 10.62
C THR A 357 9.18 -52.86 9.35
N GLY A 358 8.56 -51.68 9.26
CA GLY A 358 7.66 -51.29 8.18
C GLY A 358 6.37 -52.13 8.11
N GLN A 359 6.06 -52.88 9.17
CA GLN A 359 4.86 -53.71 9.23
C GLN A 359 3.64 -52.84 9.57
N ASP A 360 2.60 -52.93 8.75
CA ASP A 360 1.29 -52.32 8.98
C ASP A 360 0.39 -53.27 9.79
N TYR A 361 -0.29 -52.74 10.79
CA TYR A 361 -1.14 -53.49 11.71
C TYR A 361 -2.62 -53.21 11.43
N SER A 362 -3.45 -54.26 11.39
CA SER A 362 -4.89 -54.13 11.17
C SER A 362 -5.64 -53.83 12.46
N HIS A 363 -6.67 -52.99 12.38
CA HIS A 363 -7.62 -52.74 13.47
C HIS A 363 -8.73 -53.80 13.50
N GLU A 364 -9.28 -54.11 14.68
CA GLU A 364 -10.33 -55.11 14.87
C GLU A 364 -11.76 -54.55 14.80
N SER A 365 -11.93 -53.29 15.19
CA SER A 365 -13.25 -52.65 15.21
C SER A 365 -13.16 -51.16 14.91
N LEU A 366 -14.23 -50.63 14.33
CA LEU A 366 -14.43 -49.22 14.05
C LEU A 366 -15.70 -48.78 14.77
N ILE A 367 -15.55 -47.88 15.74
CA ILE A 367 -16.66 -47.34 16.53
C ILE A 367 -16.88 -45.89 16.09
N THR A 368 -18.01 -45.66 15.43
CA THR A 368 -18.51 -44.31 15.11
C THR A 368 -19.53 -43.89 16.16
N SER A 369 -19.33 -42.77 16.83
CA SER A 369 -20.39 -42.17 17.65
C SER A 369 -21.24 -41.23 16.78
N GLU A 370 -22.51 -41.56 16.53
CA GLU A 370 -23.48 -40.65 15.90
C GLU A 370 -24.75 -40.52 16.74
N ASN A 371 -24.94 -39.33 17.32
CA ASN A 371 -26.14 -38.48 17.25
C ASN A 371 -26.15 -37.45 18.40
N GLY A 372 -26.12 -36.16 18.07
CA GLY A 372 -26.34 -35.05 19.01
C GLY A 372 -25.14 -34.56 19.81
N GLN A 373 -23.91 -34.87 19.38
CA GLN A 373 -22.68 -34.28 19.91
C GLN A 373 -22.10 -33.26 18.92
N PRO A 374 -21.37 -32.24 19.41
CA PRO A 374 -20.77 -31.20 18.58
C PRO A 374 -19.64 -31.67 17.63
N TYR A 375 -19.13 -32.87 17.82
CA TYR A 375 -18.00 -33.44 17.08
C TYR A 375 -18.36 -34.81 16.49
N ALA A 376 -17.68 -35.18 15.42
CA ALA A 376 -17.66 -36.55 14.91
C ALA A 376 -16.42 -37.27 15.46
N LYS A 377 -16.57 -38.53 15.87
CA LYS A 377 -15.46 -39.35 16.41
C LYS A 377 -15.51 -40.75 15.82
N VAL A 378 -14.39 -41.19 15.26
CA VAL A 378 -14.16 -42.55 14.80
C VAL A 378 -13.01 -43.15 15.59
N THR A 379 -13.26 -44.25 16.29
CA THR A 379 -12.24 -44.94 17.07
C THR A 379 -11.88 -46.28 16.43
N LEU A 380 -10.58 -46.50 16.21
CA LEU A 380 -9.95 -47.70 15.73
C LEU A 380 -9.31 -48.45 16.89
N ASN A 381 -9.63 -49.73 17.04
CA ASN A 381 -9.06 -50.57 18.10
C ASN A 381 -8.03 -51.55 17.53
N TYR A 382 -6.82 -51.52 18.09
CA TYR A 382 -5.72 -52.40 17.72
C TYR A 382 -5.39 -53.36 18.89
N PRO A 383 -5.31 -54.68 18.66
CA PRO A 383 -4.93 -55.64 19.69
C PRO A 383 -3.45 -55.47 20.03
N SER A 384 -3.17 -54.73 21.10
CA SER A 384 -1.79 -54.38 21.48
C SER A 384 -0.95 -55.60 21.86
N SER A 385 -1.57 -56.71 22.25
CA SER A 385 -0.90 -57.99 22.52
C SER A 385 -0.19 -58.59 21.31
N GLU A 386 -0.59 -58.23 20.09
CA GLU A 386 0.03 -58.67 18.83
C GLU A 386 1.11 -57.70 18.33
N MET A 387 1.30 -56.58 19.02
CA MET A 387 2.22 -55.50 18.66
C MET A 387 3.50 -55.59 19.51
N PRO A 388 4.72 -55.56 18.94
CA PRO A 388 5.94 -55.42 19.72
C PRO A 388 6.05 -54.02 20.36
N GLY A 389 6.78 -53.87 21.47
CA GLY A 389 7.11 -52.53 21.98
C GLY A 389 8.02 -51.77 21.00
N GLY A 390 7.78 -50.48 20.80
CA GLY A 390 8.49 -49.66 19.83
C GLY A 390 7.69 -48.43 19.36
N LYS A 391 8.28 -47.69 18.40
CA LYS A 391 7.65 -46.54 17.76
C LYS A 391 6.76 -46.96 16.59
N TYR A 392 5.59 -46.34 16.51
CA TYR A 392 4.59 -46.55 15.48
C TYR A 392 4.18 -45.20 14.89
N LEU A 393 4.00 -45.14 13.58
CA LEU A 393 3.41 -44.00 12.89
C LEU A 393 1.97 -44.35 12.50
N PHE A 394 1.02 -43.61 13.03
CA PHE A 394 -0.38 -43.72 12.63
C PHE A 394 -0.72 -42.64 11.60
N ASN A 395 -1.41 -43.02 10.53
CA ASN A 395 -1.98 -42.09 9.54
C ASN A 395 -3.50 -42.26 9.50
N THR A 396 -4.23 -41.15 9.54
CA THR A 396 -5.71 -41.16 9.58
C THR A 396 -6.33 -41.60 8.25
N GLY A 397 -5.71 -41.27 7.12
CA GLY A 397 -6.25 -41.56 5.79
C GLY A 397 -7.53 -40.77 5.46
N THR A 398 -7.71 -39.62 6.13
CA THR A 398 -8.71 -38.59 5.83
C THR A 398 -8.18 -37.62 4.77
N SER A 399 -8.98 -36.62 4.37
CA SER A 399 -8.53 -35.52 3.50
C SER A 399 -7.40 -34.70 4.11
N LEU A 400 -7.39 -34.52 5.44
CA LEU A 400 -6.39 -33.74 6.17
C LEU A 400 -5.06 -34.49 6.37
N SER A 401 -5.05 -35.81 6.11
CA SER A 401 -3.84 -36.65 6.12
C SER A 401 -3.00 -36.56 7.41
N SER A 402 -3.64 -36.30 8.55
CA SER A 402 -2.92 -36.15 9.83
C SER A 402 -2.24 -37.44 10.25
N SER A 403 -1.15 -37.30 11.00
CA SER A 403 -0.36 -38.41 11.50
C SER A 403 0.13 -38.17 12.92
N VAL A 404 0.31 -39.24 13.70
CA VAL A 404 0.89 -39.16 15.06
C VAL A 404 1.89 -40.28 15.28
N GLU A 405 3.00 -39.96 15.95
CA GLU A 405 3.97 -40.94 16.43
C GLU A 405 3.56 -41.45 17.81
N ILE A 406 3.46 -42.78 17.95
CA ILE A 406 3.04 -43.47 19.17
C ILE A 406 4.20 -44.35 19.62
N ASN A 407 4.73 -44.10 20.81
CA ASN A 407 5.75 -44.96 21.40
C ASN A 407 5.11 -45.94 22.40
N LEU A 408 4.96 -47.21 22.00
CA LEU A 408 4.36 -48.25 22.83
C LEU A 408 5.44 -48.95 23.68
N TYR A 409 5.39 -48.77 25.00
CA TYR A 409 6.42 -49.31 25.90
C TYR A 409 6.20 -50.77 26.29
N ASP A 410 4.96 -51.14 26.66
CA ASP A 410 4.58 -52.52 27.02
C ASP A 410 3.28 -52.91 26.31
N PRO A 411 3.27 -53.96 25.46
CA PRO A 411 2.09 -54.42 24.76
C PRO A 411 1.06 -55.16 25.64
N ASN A 412 1.40 -55.52 26.89
CA ASN A 412 0.47 -56.15 27.83
C ASN A 412 -0.13 -55.14 28.84
N GLU A 413 0.53 -54.01 29.02
CA GLU A 413 0.06 -52.85 29.79
C GLU A 413 0.28 -51.60 28.92
N PRO A 414 -0.68 -51.27 28.02
CA PRO A 414 -0.50 -50.28 26.97
C PRO A 414 -0.30 -48.89 27.57
N SER A 415 0.96 -48.60 27.87
CA SER A 415 1.48 -47.31 28.27
C SER A 415 2.24 -46.75 27.08
N PHE A 416 1.94 -45.50 26.75
CA PHE A 416 2.44 -44.82 25.58
C PHE A 416 2.73 -43.37 25.87
N ASP A 417 3.56 -42.77 25.03
CA ASP A 417 3.76 -41.33 24.96
C ASP A 417 3.56 -40.90 23.49
N THR A 418 2.98 -39.72 23.29
CA THR A 418 2.74 -39.13 21.97
C THR A 418 3.54 -37.83 21.86
N GLU A 419 4.30 -37.67 20.79
CA GLU A 419 4.96 -36.39 20.49
C GLU A 419 4.01 -35.52 19.66
N SER A 420 3.53 -34.43 20.27
CA SER A 420 2.60 -33.40 19.72
C SER A 420 1.16 -33.86 19.41
N LEU A 421 0.20 -33.11 19.95
CA LEU A 421 -1.23 -33.18 19.64
C LEU A 421 -1.63 -31.83 19.04
N ASP A 422 -1.06 -31.50 17.88
CA ASP A 422 -1.47 -30.29 17.17
C ASP A 422 -2.77 -30.60 16.42
N GLU A 423 -3.75 -29.73 16.63
CA GLU A 423 -5.04 -29.75 15.95
C GLU A 423 -4.79 -29.31 14.50
N ASN A 424 -5.00 -30.21 13.54
CA ASN A 424 -4.78 -29.92 12.13
C ASN A 424 -6.09 -29.38 11.53
N CYS A 425 -6.19 -28.06 11.44
CA CYS A 425 -7.27 -27.38 10.74
C CYS A 425 -6.77 -27.05 9.33
N ASP A 426 -7.54 -27.39 8.30
CA ASP A 426 -7.29 -26.86 6.95
C ASP A 426 -7.18 -25.33 7.08
N ASP A 427 -6.09 -24.74 6.59
CA ASP A 427 -5.74 -23.30 6.62
C ASP A 427 -4.90 -22.74 7.79
N SER A 428 -4.06 -23.52 8.50
CA SER A 428 -2.81 -22.91 9.02
C SER A 428 -1.81 -22.74 7.87
N VAL A 429 -2.12 -21.86 6.93
CA VAL A 429 -1.17 -21.41 5.91
C VAL A 429 -0.20 -20.49 6.63
N ASP A 430 0.97 -21.00 7.02
CA ASP A 430 2.13 -20.14 7.16
C ASP A 430 2.33 -19.50 5.78
N LEU A 431 1.98 -18.22 5.65
CA LEU A 431 2.21 -17.47 4.43
C LEU A 431 3.70 -17.56 4.12
N THR A 432 4.05 -17.96 2.91
CA THR A 432 5.44 -17.86 2.49
C THR A 432 5.86 -16.39 2.45
N ASP A 433 7.17 -16.11 2.54
CA ASP A 433 7.70 -14.75 2.41
C ASP A 433 7.10 -14.03 1.19
N GLN A 434 7.00 -14.72 0.05
CA GLN A 434 6.42 -14.22 -1.19
C GLN A 434 4.93 -13.85 -1.07
N GLU A 435 4.11 -14.72 -0.45
CA GLU A 435 2.68 -14.44 -0.26
C GLU A 435 2.45 -13.27 0.72
N SER A 436 3.29 -13.15 1.75
CA SER A 436 3.30 -12.01 2.67
C SER A 436 3.64 -10.70 1.96
N TYR A 437 4.54 -10.74 0.98
CA TYR A 437 4.83 -9.58 0.13
C TYR A 437 3.70 -9.21 -0.81
N ASP A 438 3.13 -10.18 -1.52
CA ASP A 438 2.07 -9.92 -2.50
C ASP A 438 0.84 -9.31 -1.80
N LEU A 439 0.59 -9.75 -0.57
CA LEU A 439 -0.39 -9.17 0.32
C LEU A 439 -0.05 -7.72 0.69
N PHE A 440 1.19 -7.46 1.14
CA PHE A 440 1.65 -6.12 1.50
C PHE A 440 1.56 -5.14 0.31
N ASP A 441 2.07 -5.54 -0.86
CA ASP A 441 2.06 -4.74 -2.09
C ASP A 441 0.63 -4.40 -2.51
N LYS A 442 -0.28 -5.38 -2.50
CA LYS A 442 -1.69 -5.19 -2.84
C LYS A 442 -2.42 -4.17 -1.96
N TYR A 443 -2.04 -4.03 -0.68
CA TYR A 443 -2.69 -3.10 0.24
C TYR A 443 -2.01 -1.73 0.28
N VAL A 444 -0.69 -1.69 0.29
CA VAL A 444 0.06 -0.44 0.45
C VAL A 444 -0.06 0.44 -0.80
N THR A 445 -0.06 -0.16 -2.00
CA THR A 445 -0.25 0.56 -3.27
C THR A 445 -1.63 1.21 -3.41
N ARG A 446 -2.63 0.79 -2.62
CA ARG A 446 -3.98 1.39 -2.63
C ARG A 446 -4.04 2.70 -1.87
N PHE A 447 -3.13 2.94 -0.93
CA PHE A 447 -3.04 4.21 -0.25
C PHE A 447 -2.27 5.18 -1.14
N SER A 448 -2.96 6.13 -1.77
CA SER A 448 -2.33 7.08 -2.69
C SER A 448 -1.14 7.78 -2.02
N THR A 449 -1.28 8.13 -0.74
CA THR A 449 -0.27 8.85 0.07
C THR A 449 0.93 8.02 0.50
N ILE A 450 0.94 6.73 0.18
CA ILE A 450 2.07 5.84 0.38
C ILE A 450 2.68 5.52 -0.98
N ALA A 451 3.94 5.90 -1.16
CA ALA A 451 4.73 5.55 -2.32
C ALA A 451 5.57 4.32 -2.01
N TRP A 452 5.53 3.34 -2.90
CA TRP A 452 6.37 2.15 -2.84
C TRP A 452 7.09 1.95 -4.17
N GLY A 453 8.37 1.62 -4.11
CA GLY A 453 9.19 1.42 -5.30
C GLY A 453 10.25 0.36 -5.09
N GLN A 454 10.31 -0.60 -6.02
CA GLN A 454 11.44 -1.49 -6.19
C GLN A 454 12.46 -0.81 -7.12
N GLY A 455 13.62 -0.45 -6.57
CA GLY A 455 14.65 0.36 -7.23
C GLY A 455 15.02 1.61 -6.42
N THR A 456 15.64 2.58 -7.09
CA THR A 456 16.13 3.82 -6.47
C THR A 456 15.06 4.90 -6.27
N SER A 457 13.82 4.65 -6.69
CA SER A 457 12.74 5.63 -6.67
C SER A 457 11.35 5.00 -6.52
N ALA A 458 10.37 5.78 -6.09
CA ALA A 458 8.96 5.41 -6.03
C ALA A 458 8.06 6.55 -6.52
N ASP A 459 6.83 6.20 -6.89
CA ASP A 459 5.82 7.15 -7.33
C ASP A 459 4.83 7.43 -6.19
N LEU A 460 4.70 8.70 -5.82
CA LEU A 460 3.83 9.22 -4.76
C LEU A 460 2.64 9.94 -5.37
N GLN A 461 1.43 9.68 -4.87
CA GLN A 461 0.22 10.36 -5.34
C GLN A 461 -0.58 10.98 -4.19
N LEU A 462 -1.13 12.18 -4.37
CA LEU A 462 -2.11 12.69 -3.40
C LEU A 462 -3.54 12.38 -3.87
N PRO A 463 -4.46 11.99 -2.96
CA PRO A 463 -5.88 11.83 -3.29
C PRO A 463 -6.48 13.11 -3.89
N TYR A 464 -7.48 12.97 -4.78
CA TYR A 464 -8.16 14.13 -5.38
C TYR A 464 -8.85 15.06 -4.38
N LEU A 465 -9.18 14.54 -3.19
CA LEU A 465 -9.81 15.30 -2.11
C LEU A 465 -8.81 16.02 -1.20
N SER A 466 -7.50 15.82 -1.42
CA SER A 466 -6.45 16.48 -0.64
C SER A 466 -6.39 17.99 -0.87
N SER A 467 -5.80 18.70 0.09
CA SER A 467 -5.64 20.15 -0.02
C SER A 467 -4.77 20.51 -1.25
N PRO A 468 -5.24 21.39 -2.14
CA PRO A 468 -4.49 21.75 -3.34
C PRO A 468 -3.21 22.55 -3.03
N VAL A 469 -3.19 23.34 -1.95
CA VAL A 469 -2.00 24.13 -1.57
C VAL A 469 -1.68 23.93 -0.09
N SER A 470 -0.84 22.96 0.24
CA SER A 470 -0.31 22.76 1.59
C SER A 470 1.17 22.42 1.55
N GLU A 471 1.91 22.76 2.60
CA GLU A 471 3.21 22.13 2.82
C GLU A 471 2.97 20.66 3.19
N TYR A 472 3.58 19.75 2.44
CA TYR A 472 3.59 18.32 2.69
C TYR A 472 4.99 17.90 3.09
N THR A 473 5.05 17.09 4.13
CA THR A 473 6.26 16.42 4.59
C THR A 473 6.20 14.98 4.10
N VAL A 474 7.25 14.59 3.39
CA VAL A 474 7.47 13.23 2.93
C VAL A 474 8.52 12.60 3.85
N ILE A 475 8.18 11.48 4.47
CA ILE A 475 9.10 10.64 5.24
C ILE A 475 9.24 9.34 4.48
N SER A 476 10.48 8.88 4.29
CA SER A 476 10.75 7.60 3.63
C SER A 476 11.73 6.76 4.42
N ILE A 477 11.62 5.44 4.23
CA ILE A 477 12.62 4.45 4.59
C ILE A 477 13.16 3.86 3.30
N ALA A 478 14.47 3.96 3.10
CA ALA A 478 15.16 3.47 1.93
C ALA A 478 16.12 2.34 2.32
N GLN A 479 16.13 1.28 1.52
CA GLN A 479 17.06 0.16 1.67
C GLN A 479 18.29 0.39 0.79
N GLN A 480 19.48 0.45 1.37
CA GLN A 480 20.76 0.53 0.64
C GLN A 480 21.42 -0.85 0.62
N GLY A 481 21.71 -1.38 -0.57
CA GLY A 481 22.18 -2.75 -0.76
C GLY A 481 21.06 -3.78 -0.80
N SER A 482 21.38 -5.07 -0.71
CA SER A 482 20.40 -6.17 -0.81
C SER A 482 20.64 -7.30 0.19
N GLY A 483 19.58 -8.08 0.46
CA GLY A 483 19.58 -9.22 1.37
C GLY A 483 19.80 -8.84 2.83
N SER A 484 20.20 -9.82 3.65
CA SER A 484 20.39 -9.67 5.10
C SER A 484 21.55 -8.75 5.53
N THR A 485 22.26 -8.17 4.56
CA THR A 485 23.32 -7.18 4.78
C THR A 485 22.92 -5.75 4.38
N ALA A 486 21.69 -5.56 3.90
CA ALA A 486 21.20 -4.24 3.51
C ALA A 486 21.09 -3.31 4.71
N ASN A 487 21.38 -2.02 4.48
CA ASN A 487 21.25 -0.99 5.48
C ASN A 487 19.96 -0.19 5.26
N LEU A 488 19.14 -0.03 6.29
CA LEU A 488 17.96 0.81 6.21
C LEU A 488 18.29 2.23 6.67
N VAL A 489 17.91 3.22 5.88
CA VAL A 489 18.08 4.63 6.21
C VAL A 489 16.75 5.35 6.15
N SER A 490 16.51 6.26 7.08
CA SER A 490 15.40 7.20 6.96
C SER A 490 15.81 8.37 6.06
N ALA A 491 14.85 8.97 5.37
CA ALA A 491 15.04 10.19 4.62
C ALA A 491 13.77 11.04 4.65
N THR A 492 13.91 12.33 4.43
CA THR A 492 12.76 13.25 4.44
C THR A 492 12.95 14.41 3.48
N SER A 493 11.83 15.01 3.07
CA SER A 493 11.79 16.27 2.34
C SER A 493 10.43 16.94 2.54
N THR A 494 10.41 18.26 2.45
CA THR A 494 9.19 19.08 2.56
C THR A 494 8.99 19.78 1.24
N THR A 495 7.77 19.74 0.70
CA THR A 495 7.44 20.45 -0.53
C THR A 495 6.07 21.11 -0.43
N LEU A 496 5.94 22.29 -1.05
CA LEU A 496 4.65 22.96 -1.18
C LEU A 496 3.88 22.29 -2.31
N SER A 497 2.70 21.77 -2.00
CA SER A 497 1.86 21.19 -3.03
C SER A 497 1.40 22.26 -4.01
N VAL A 498 1.29 21.86 -5.27
CA VAL A 498 0.65 22.69 -6.28
C VAL A 498 -0.81 22.29 -6.40
N PRO A 499 -1.73 23.26 -6.64
CA PRO A 499 -3.06 22.90 -7.08
C PRO A 499 -2.94 21.99 -8.28
N ASN A 500 -3.83 21.01 -8.38
CA ASN A 500 -4.04 20.40 -9.67
C ASN A 500 -4.33 21.56 -10.64
N PRO A 501 -3.57 21.79 -11.72
CA PRO A 501 -4.07 22.65 -12.79
C PRO A 501 -5.49 22.15 -13.10
N GLU A 502 -6.43 23.06 -13.44
CA GLU A 502 -7.73 22.62 -14.00
C GLU A 502 -7.42 21.45 -14.93
N PRO A 503 -7.95 20.24 -14.63
CA PRO A 503 -7.27 19.02 -15.02
C PRO A 503 -6.97 19.14 -16.51
N PRO A 504 -5.68 19.16 -16.93
CA PRO A 504 -5.44 18.77 -18.29
C PRO A 504 -6.05 17.37 -18.36
N GLU A 505 -6.90 17.20 -19.37
CA GLU A 505 -7.47 15.90 -19.64
C GLU A 505 -6.31 14.93 -19.67
N MET A 506 -6.44 13.85 -18.88
CA MET A 506 -5.45 12.78 -18.89
C MET A 506 -5.22 12.43 -20.36
N GLN A 507 -3.98 12.59 -20.81
CA GLN A 507 -3.66 12.33 -22.21
C GLN A 507 -3.30 10.85 -22.35
N ASN A 508 -3.66 10.25 -23.47
CA ASN A 508 -3.18 8.93 -23.79
C ASN A 508 -1.68 8.98 -24.11
N LEU A 509 -0.97 7.94 -23.70
CA LEU A 509 0.41 7.73 -24.11
C LEU A 509 0.44 6.80 -25.31
N SER A 510 1.32 7.12 -26.26
CA SER A 510 1.71 6.22 -27.33
C SER A 510 3.07 5.63 -27.00
N VAL A 511 3.24 4.33 -27.28
CA VAL A 511 4.44 3.58 -26.94
C VAL A 511 4.97 2.87 -28.17
N VAL A 512 6.26 3.03 -28.44
CA VAL A 512 6.95 2.39 -29.56
C VAL A 512 8.07 1.49 -29.03
N PHE A 513 8.15 0.28 -29.57
CA PHE A 513 9.13 -0.75 -29.22
C PHE A 513 10.15 -0.95 -30.34
N ALA A 514 11.44 -0.94 -30.00
CA ALA A 514 12.51 -1.29 -30.93
C ALA A 514 13.57 -2.20 -30.28
N PRO A 515 14.02 -3.28 -30.93
CA PRO A 515 13.53 -3.82 -32.21
C PRO A 515 12.13 -4.45 -32.07
N SER A 516 11.42 -4.60 -33.19
CA SER A 516 10.04 -5.15 -33.25
C SER A 516 9.92 -6.64 -32.94
N ASN A 517 11.03 -7.38 -32.90
CA ASN A 517 11.05 -8.75 -32.41
C ASN A 517 12.36 -9.04 -31.66
N PRO A 518 12.50 -8.56 -30.42
CA PRO A 518 13.70 -8.76 -29.63
C PRO A 518 13.79 -10.23 -29.17
N LEU A 519 15.01 -10.79 -29.22
CA LEU A 519 15.29 -12.11 -28.65
C LEU A 519 15.60 -12.00 -27.16
N PRO A 520 15.42 -13.07 -26.37
CA PRO A 520 15.87 -13.09 -24.98
C PRO A 520 17.34 -12.68 -24.83
N GLY A 521 17.57 -11.61 -24.07
CA GLY A 521 18.88 -10.99 -23.83
C GLY A 521 19.18 -9.76 -24.69
N ASP A 522 18.33 -9.43 -25.67
CA ASP A 522 18.45 -8.19 -26.44
C ASP A 522 18.05 -6.98 -25.59
N ILE A 523 18.60 -5.82 -25.94
CA ILE A 523 18.23 -4.54 -25.33
C ILE A 523 17.09 -3.95 -26.14
N VAL A 524 15.95 -3.76 -25.48
CA VAL A 524 14.77 -3.08 -26.03
C VAL A 524 14.87 -1.60 -25.71
N LEU A 525 14.66 -0.77 -26.72
CA LEU A 525 14.40 0.66 -26.59
C LEU A 525 12.90 0.89 -26.62
N LEU A 526 12.40 1.53 -25.56
CA LEU A 526 11.02 1.92 -25.42
C LEU A 526 10.95 3.45 -25.52
N THR A 527 10.12 3.95 -26.43
CA THR A 527 9.86 5.38 -26.63
C THR A 527 8.42 5.67 -26.23
N VAL A 528 8.21 6.69 -25.41
CA VAL A 528 6.90 7.14 -24.95
C VAL A 528 6.66 8.58 -25.41
N THR A 529 5.53 8.78 -26.09
CA THR A 529 5.08 10.10 -26.56
C THR A 529 3.66 10.38 -26.07
N ASP A 530 3.28 11.65 -26.07
CA ASP A 530 1.89 12.06 -25.84
C ASP A 530 1.02 11.96 -27.11
N GLU A 531 -0.24 12.41 -27.03
CA GLU A 531 -1.17 12.42 -28.17
C GLU A 531 -0.76 13.36 -29.31
N SER A 532 0.15 14.30 -29.06
CA SER A 532 0.71 15.22 -30.06
C SER A 532 2.03 14.71 -30.64
N ASN A 533 2.45 13.49 -30.26
CA ASN A 533 3.71 12.86 -30.60
C ASN A 533 4.96 13.56 -30.04
N ASP A 534 4.79 14.37 -28.99
CA ASP A 534 5.93 14.95 -28.28
C ASP A 534 6.50 13.92 -27.28
N PRO A 535 7.84 13.74 -27.20
CA PRO A 535 8.42 12.81 -26.24
C PRO A 535 8.20 13.24 -24.80
N VAL A 536 7.84 12.28 -23.93
CA VAL A 536 7.51 12.55 -22.53
C VAL A 536 8.63 12.08 -21.60
N GLU A 537 9.36 13.03 -21.01
CA GLU A 537 10.40 12.79 -20.01
C GLU A 537 9.82 12.49 -18.62
N GLY A 538 10.54 11.70 -17.82
CA GLY A 538 10.26 11.49 -16.40
C GLY A 538 9.13 10.50 -16.11
N LEU A 539 8.66 9.74 -17.10
CA LEU A 539 7.72 8.64 -16.90
C LEU A 539 8.44 7.42 -16.35
N SER A 540 7.86 6.80 -15.33
CA SER A 540 8.29 5.52 -14.77
C SER A 540 7.94 4.39 -15.74
N ILE A 541 8.95 3.65 -16.17
CA ILE A 541 8.87 2.45 -17.00
C ILE A 541 9.29 1.28 -16.12
N THR A 542 8.31 0.48 -15.72
CA THR A 542 8.49 -0.67 -14.84
C THR A 542 8.29 -1.96 -15.63
N VAL A 543 9.29 -2.85 -15.57
CA VAL A 543 9.26 -4.15 -16.26
C VAL A 543 9.12 -5.24 -15.22
N VAL A 544 8.04 -6.03 -15.33
CA VAL A 544 7.63 -7.06 -14.38
C VAL A 544 7.62 -8.41 -15.07
N ARG A 545 8.04 -9.45 -14.35
CA ARG A 545 7.96 -10.85 -14.76
C ARG A 545 7.67 -11.71 -13.55
N ASP A 546 6.79 -12.69 -13.67
CA ASP A 546 6.47 -13.63 -12.58
C ASP A 546 6.16 -12.86 -11.29
N GLU A 547 5.41 -11.75 -11.43
CA GLU A 547 5.03 -10.81 -10.35
C GLU A 547 6.20 -10.08 -9.65
N GLN A 548 7.43 -10.23 -10.15
CA GLN A 548 8.62 -9.51 -9.67
C GLN A 548 9.03 -8.37 -10.62
N THR A 549 9.33 -7.19 -10.05
CA THR A 549 9.87 -6.08 -10.84
C THR A 549 11.34 -6.35 -11.17
N LEU A 550 11.65 -6.46 -12.45
CA LEU A 550 13.00 -6.66 -12.96
C LEU A 550 13.79 -5.35 -13.01
N THR A 551 13.12 -4.26 -13.41
CA THR A 551 13.70 -2.93 -13.46
C THR A 551 12.61 -1.85 -13.42
N SER A 552 12.97 -0.68 -12.89
CA SER A 552 12.16 0.53 -12.91
C SER A 552 13.07 1.68 -13.31
N LEU A 553 12.73 2.36 -14.41
CA LEU A 553 13.57 3.34 -15.09
C LEU A 553 12.74 4.58 -15.45
N LEU A 554 13.36 5.75 -15.53
CA LEU A 554 12.69 6.98 -15.96
C LEU A 554 12.94 7.24 -17.45
N SER A 555 11.93 7.63 -18.21
CA SER A 555 12.13 8.12 -19.58
C SER A 555 13.00 9.38 -19.58
N ASN A 556 13.93 9.47 -20.51
CA ASN A 556 14.83 10.62 -20.66
C ASN A 556 14.16 11.78 -21.44
N GLU A 557 14.91 12.84 -21.72
CA GLU A 557 14.47 14.02 -22.50
C GLU A 557 13.88 13.69 -23.89
N ASN A 558 14.16 12.49 -24.43
CA ASN A 558 13.61 12.00 -25.69
C ASN A 558 12.48 10.99 -25.48
N GLY A 559 11.87 10.93 -24.29
CA GLY A 559 10.82 9.97 -23.96
C GLY A 559 11.29 8.52 -23.94
N GLN A 560 12.59 8.28 -23.87
CA GLN A 560 13.19 6.98 -24.13
C GLN A 560 13.78 6.34 -22.88
N ASN A 561 13.67 5.03 -22.79
CA ASN A 561 14.53 4.22 -21.93
C ASN A 561 14.78 2.85 -22.56
N SER A 562 15.84 2.16 -22.12
CA SER A 562 16.19 0.85 -22.65
C SER A 562 16.52 -0.16 -21.57
N PHE A 563 16.02 -1.38 -21.73
CA PHE A 563 16.21 -2.46 -20.78
C PHE A 563 16.42 -3.81 -21.49
N PRO A 564 17.15 -4.76 -20.88
CA PRO A 564 17.27 -6.09 -21.43
C PRO A 564 15.93 -6.84 -21.31
N ILE A 565 15.52 -7.55 -22.37
CA ILE A 565 14.30 -8.35 -22.35
C ILE A 565 14.63 -9.82 -22.08
N PRO A 566 14.06 -10.47 -21.05
CA PRO A 566 14.30 -11.88 -20.80
C PRO A 566 13.18 -12.78 -21.38
N GLU A 567 13.37 -14.11 -21.41
CA GLU A 567 12.37 -15.10 -21.91
C GLU A 567 11.26 -15.39 -20.88
N GLY A 568 9.98 -15.25 -21.22
CA GLY A 568 8.83 -15.41 -20.32
C GLY A 568 7.71 -14.41 -20.58
N GLU A 569 6.67 -14.41 -19.75
CA GLU A 569 5.61 -13.40 -19.77
C GLU A 569 6.10 -12.13 -19.06
N ILE A 570 6.09 -11.01 -19.78
CA ILE A 570 6.60 -9.72 -19.33
C ILE A 570 5.47 -8.70 -19.34
N ILE A 571 5.27 -8.04 -18.20
CA ILE A 571 4.33 -6.93 -18.07
C ILE A 571 5.14 -5.64 -17.98
N ILE A 572 4.88 -4.70 -18.87
CA ILE A 572 5.54 -3.40 -18.91
C ILE A 572 4.51 -2.35 -18.55
N ARG A 573 4.77 -1.62 -17.46
CA ARG A 573 3.91 -0.55 -16.94
C ARG A 573 4.59 0.78 -17.14
N ILE A 574 3.89 1.73 -17.73
CA ILE A 574 4.36 3.09 -17.96
C ILE A 574 3.41 4.04 -17.26
N SER A 575 3.93 4.83 -16.32
CA SER A 575 3.13 5.73 -15.50
C SER A 575 3.90 6.98 -15.09
N GLY A 576 3.20 8.08 -14.84
CA GLY A 576 3.79 9.34 -14.37
C GLY A 576 3.13 10.55 -15.00
N GLY A 577 3.33 11.72 -14.39
CA GLY A 577 2.78 12.99 -14.89
C GLY A 577 1.25 13.02 -14.91
N GLN A 578 0.67 13.57 -15.98
CA GLN A 578 -0.78 13.74 -16.17
C GLN A 578 -1.28 12.90 -17.36
N TYR A 579 -0.88 11.63 -17.38
CA TYR A 579 -1.15 10.70 -18.48
C TYR A 579 -1.84 9.42 -17.98
N TYR A 580 -2.65 8.79 -18.84
CA TYR A 580 -3.20 7.46 -18.53
C TYR A 580 -2.07 6.42 -18.44
N PRO A 581 -2.03 5.60 -17.38
CA PRO A 581 -1.02 4.55 -17.29
C PRO A 581 -1.23 3.54 -18.42
N VAL A 582 -0.13 3.11 -19.03
CA VAL A 582 -0.13 2.09 -20.07
C VAL A 582 0.43 0.80 -19.49
N GLU A 583 -0.28 -0.31 -19.70
CA GLU A 583 0.18 -1.65 -19.35
C GLU A 583 0.21 -2.51 -20.62
N LEU A 584 1.35 -3.15 -20.85
CA LEU A 584 1.59 -4.01 -22.02
C LEU A 584 2.06 -5.37 -21.52
N THR A 585 1.39 -6.44 -21.95
CA THR A 585 1.81 -7.81 -21.66
C THR A 585 2.36 -8.43 -22.93
N ILE A 586 3.62 -8.86 -22.90
CA ILE A 586 4.31 -9.51 -24.02
C ILE A 586 4.82 -10.88 -23.58
N SER A 587 4.64 -11.88 -24.44
CA SER A 587 5.17 -13.23 -24.24
C SER A 587 6.44 -13.40 -25.06
N VAL A 588 7.58 -13.61 -24.41
CA VAL A 588 8.88 -13.72 -25.07
C VAL A 588 9.34 -15.17 -25.04
N THR A 589 9.55 -15.76 -26.21
CA THR A 589 10.04 -17.15 -26.39
C THR A 589 11.48 -17.17 -26.90
N SER A 590 12.07 -18.36 -26.99
CA SER A 590 13.40 -18.56 -27.60
C SER A 590 13.51 -18.07 -29.04
N ASP A 591 12.40 -17.92 -29.76
CA ASP A 591 12.34 -17.46 -31.15
C ASP A 591 11.91 -15.97 -31.28
N GLY A 592 11.78 -15.26 -30.15
CA GLY A 592 11.32 -13.88 -30.07
C GLY A 592 9.94 -13.74 -29.45
N ILE A 593 9.28 -12.60 -29.65
CA ILE A 593 7.96 -12.31 -29.10
C ILE A 593 6.89 -13.16 -29.81
N ASP A 594 6.18 -13.97 -29.02
CA ASP A 594 5.02 -14.77 -29.40
C ASP A 594 3.75 -14.01 -28.98
N ASP A 595 3.45 -12.93 -29.69
CA ASP A 595 2.28 -12.09 -29.45
C ASP A 595 1.25 -12.26 -30.56
N ASP A 596 0.03 -12.64 -30.18
CA ASP A 596 -1.15 -12.80 -31.07
C ASP A 596 -1.81 -11.43 -31.36
N VAL A 597 -1.41 -10.36 -30.66
CA VAL A 597 -2.03 -9.02 -30.71
C VAL A 597 -1.18 -7.99 -31.47
N GLY A 598 0.11 -8.27 -31.73
CA GLY A 598 1.04 -7.39 -32.42
C GLY A 598 1.53 -6.28 -31.49
N LEU A 599 2.86 -6.06 -31.48
CA LEU A 599 3.44 -4.94 -30.74
C LEU A 599 2.87 -3.61 -31.25
N PRO A 600 2.64 -2.62 -30.38
CA PRO A 600 2.04 -1.37 -30.81
C PRO A 600 2.88 -0.66 -31.88
N GLY A 601 2.24 -0.43 -33.03
CA GLY A 601 2.41 0.77 -33.84
C GLY A 601 3.46 0.78 -34.93
N ASP A 602 3.75 -0.31 -35.64
CA ASP A 602 4.50 -0.33 -36.92
C ASP A 602 4.12 -1.61 -37.69
N ARG A 603 3.08 -1.53 -38.53
CA ARG A 603 2.38 -2.66 -39.13
C ARG A 603 3.09 -3.22 -40.35
N ASP A 604 3.82 -2.39 -41.09
CA ASP A 604 4.52 -2.81 -42.30
C ASP A 604 6.04 -2.95 -42.11
N GLY A 605 6.57 -2.50 -40.97
CA GLY A 605 7.91 -2.79 -40.49
C GLY A 605 8.99 -1.95 -41.17
N ASP A 606 8.67 -0.73 -41.61
CA ASP A 606 9.61 0.17 -42.28
C ASP A 606 10.42 1.05 -41.31
N GLY A 607 10.05 1.05 -40.03
CA GLY A 607 10.69 1.82 -38.96
C GLY A 607 10.02 3.15 -38.64
N TYR A 608 8.93 3.50 -39.33
CA TYR A 608 7.97 4.54 -38.95
C TYR A 608 6.74 3.89 -38.35
N GLY A 609 6.20 4.50 -37.30
CA GLY A 609 5.06 3.90 -36.63
C GLY A 609 3.73 4.19 -37.33
N ASP A 610 2.76 3.26 -37.30
CA ASP A 610 1.42 3.36 -37.94
C ASP A 610 0.71 4.73 -37.77
N LEU A 611 0.97 5.42 -36.65
CA LEU A 611 0.35 6.70 -36.31
C LEU A 611 1.10 7.91 -36.90
N LEU A 612 2.40 7.77 -37.12
CA LEU A 612 3.30 8.76 -37.72
C LEU A 612 3.49 8.55 -39.22
N ASP A 613 3.06 7.40 -39.70
CA ASP A 613 3.12 6.97 -41.08
C ASP A 613 1.80 7.32 -41.80
N VAL A 614 1.90 8.14 -42.86
CA VAL A 614 0.75 8.49 -43.71
C VAL A 614 0.28 7.27 -44.53
N PHE A 615 1.14 6.27 -44.72
CA PHE A 615 0.93 5.05 -45.49
C PHE A 615 1.23 3.78 -44.65
N PRO A 616 0.46 3.52 -43.56
CA PRO A 616 0.74 2.48 -42.55
C PRO A 616 0.58 1.02 -43.01
N ASP A 617 0.46 0.80 -44.32
CA ASP A 617 0.40 -0.51 -44.95
C ASP A 617 1.39 -0.62 -46.15
N ASP A 618 2.22 0.40 -46.39
CA ASP A 618 3.22 0.46 -47.47
C ASP A 618 4.62 0.79 -46.92
N PRO A 619 5.50 -0.22 -46.78
CA PRO A 619 6.80 -0.07 -46.13
C PRO A 619 7.83 0.71 -46.96
N THR A 620 7.39 1.46 -47.97
CA THR A 620 8.21 2.29 -48.84
C THR A 620 7.82 3.77 -48.81
N GLU A 621 6.78 4.16 -48.06
CA GLU A 621 6.28 5.54 -47.96
C GLU A 621 5.91 5.86 -46.52
N TRP A 622 6.25 7.06 -46.03
CA TRP A 622 5.91 7.45 -44.64
C TRP A 622 5.54 8.93 -44.45
N VAL A 623 5.88 9.82 -45.41
CA VAL A 623 5.54 11.25 -45.40
C VAL A 623 4.80 11.63 -46.68
N ASP A 624 3.85 12.55 -46.58
CA ASP A 624 3.15 13.25 -47.67
C ASP A 624 3.16 14.76 -47.36
N THR A 625 4.04 15.52 -48.03
CA THR A 625 4.36 16.91 -47.67
C THR A 625 3.31 17.91 -48.18
N ASP A 626 2.69 17.66 -49.33
CA ASP A 626 1.66 18.52 -49.91
C ASP A 626 0.21 18.01 -49.67
N SER A 627 0.08 16.83 -49.05
CA SER A 627 -1.17 16.17 -48.68
C SER A 627 -2.02 15.74 -49.88
N ASP A 628 -1.41 15.37 -51.00
CA ASP A 628 -2.11 14.90 -52.20
C ASP A 628 -2.43 13.39 -52.20
N ASN A 629 -1.97 12.66 -51.17
CA ASN A 629 -2.01 11.21 -50.95
C ASN A 629 -1.04 10.38 -51.80
N ILE A 630 0.01 11.00 -52.35
CA ILE A 630 1.18 10.34 -52.92
C ILE A 630 2.34 10.57 -51.95
N GLY A 631 3.01 9.51 -51.51
CA GLY A 631 4.13 9.66 -50.58
C GLY A 631 5.34 10.30 -51.25
N ASN A 632 6.14 11.03 -50.47
CA ASN A 632 7.31 11.76 -50.96
C ASN A 632 8.34 10.89 -51.70
N ASN A 633 8.40 9.56 -51.47
CA ASN A 633 9.33 8.73 -52.25
C ASN A 633 8.80 8.42 -53.67
N ALA A 634 7.49 8.55 -53.88
CA ALA A 634 6.81 8.35 -55.16
C ALA A 634 6.44 9.66 -55.86
N ASP A 635 6.25 10.75 -55.11
CA ASP A 635 6.07 12.09 -55.65
C ASP A 635 7.38 12.63 -56.24
N THR A 636 7.26 13.57 -57.18
CA THR A 636 8.40 14.21 -57.85
C THR A 636 8.42 15.72 -57.69
N ASP A 637 7.46 16.27 -56.96
CA ASP A 637 7.23 17.69 -56.62
C ASP A 637 6.65 17.72 -55.20
N ASP A 638 7.49 17.39 -54.21
CA ASP A 638 7.10 17.08 -52.83
C ASP A 638 6.29 18.20 -52.13
N ASP A 639 6.42 19.45 -52.57
CA ASP A 639 5.75 20.60 -51.96
C ASP A 639 4.72 21.30 -52.86
N SER A 640 4.49 20.76 -54.07
CA SER A 640 3.50 21.22 -55.06
C SER A 640 3.66 22.69 -55.45
N ASP A 641 4.87 23.25 -55.40
CA ASP A 641 5.16 24.62 -55.82
C ASP A 641 5.27 24.77 -57.36
N GLY A 642 5.39 23.63 -58.06
CA GLY A 642 5.46 23.53 -59.51
C GLY A 642 6.86 23.35 -60.08
N LEU A 643 7.87 23.17 -59.23
CA LEU A 643 9.23 22.73 -59.57
C LEU A 643 9.44 21.29 -59.13
N LEU A 644 10.07 20.46 -59.98
CA LEU A 644 10.38 19.09 -59.60
C LEU A 644 11.56 19.04 -58.62
N ASP A 645 11.57 18.09 -57.69
CA ASP A 645 12.62 17.96 -56.65
C ASP A 645 14.03 17.89 -57.26
N ASP A 646 14.17 17.18 -58.38
CA ASP A 646 15.43 17.05 -59.13
C ASP A 646 15.90 18.40 -59.72
N GLU A 647 14.96 19.25 -60.14
CA GLU A 647 15.25 20.60 -60.66
C GLU A 647 15.68 21.54 -59.54
N GLU A 648 15.09 21.41 -58.36
CA GLU A 648 15.41 22.18 -57.16
C GLU A 648 16.75 21.81 -56.53
N ILE A 649 17.03 20.52 -56.39
CA ILE A 649 18.32 20.00 -55.91
C ILE A 649 19.47 20.46 -56.83
N THR A 650 19.18 20.69 -58.11
CA THR A 650 20.18 21.12 -59.10
C THR A 650 20.17 22.64 -59.40
N ALA A 651 19.28 23.41 -58.78
CA ALA A 651 19.18 24.85 -58.93
C ALA A 651 20.43 25.60 -58.41
N THR A 652 20.63 26.85 -58.83
CA THR A 652 21.73 27.70 -58.33
C THR A 652 21.25 29.13 -58.05
N PRO A 653 21.01 29.50 -56.77
CA PRO A 653 21.20 28.68 -55.57
C PRO A 653 20.27 27.46 -55.54
N GLN A 654 20.74 26.38 -54.89
CA GLN A 654 19.93 25.18 -54.66
C GLN A 654 18.72 25.55 -53.79
N THR A 655 17.53 25.07 -54.16
CA THR A 655 16.29 25.25 -53.38
C THR A 655 15.92 23.96 -52.65
N ASN A 656 14.86 23.97 -51.83
CA ASN A 656 14.51 22.86 -50.95
C ASN A 656 13.19 22.23 -51.39
N PRO A 657 13.19 20.96 -51.86
CA PRO A 657 12.02 20.20 -52.30
C PRO A 657 10.83 20.11 -51.34
N LEU A 658 11.06 20.42 -50.06
CA LEU A 658 10.04 20.34 -49.01
C LEU A 658 9.48 21.73 -48.63
N LYS A 659 9.77 22.79 -49.38
CA LYS A 659 9.46 24.18 -49.01
C LYS A 659 9.08 25.06 -50.20
N PRO A 660 7.78 25.44 -50.29
CA PRO A 660 7.28 26.21 -51.43
C PRO A 660 7.91 27.60 -51.62
N ASP A 661 8.50 28.23 -50.60
CA ASP A 661 9.22 29.53 -50.71
C ASP A 661 10.58 29.40 -50.02
N THR A 662 11.56 28.86 -50.74
CA THR A 662 12.85 28.51 -50.15
C THR A 662 13.71 29.72 -49.73
N ASP A 663 13.59 30.89 -50.39
CA ASP A 663 14.42 32.06 -50.07
C ASP A 663 13.69 33.21 -49.35
N ASN A 664 12.42 32.98 -48.98
CA ASN A 664 11.57 33.91 -48.23
C ASN A 664 11.42 35.28 -48.91
N ASP A 665 11.49 35.32 -50.24
CA ASP A 665 11.30 36.53 -51.03
C ASP A 665 9.81 36.85 -51.28
N GLY A 666 8.92 35.95 -50.86
CA GLY A 666 7.48 36.07 -50.93
C GLY A 666 6.85 35.53 -52.22
N TYR A 667 7.59 34.74 -52.99
CA TYR A 667 7.12 34.01 -54.18
C TYR A 667 7.39 32.51 -54.02
N CYS A 668 6.43 31.70 -54.46
CA CYS A 668 6.43 30.26 -54.19
C CYS A 668 7.07 29.42 -55.33
N ASP A 669 8.23 29.81 -55.85
CA ASP A 669 8.93 29.11 -56.95
C ASP A 669 10.12 29.94 -57.48
N GLY A 670 11.36 29.44 -57.50
CA GLY A 670 12.41 30.07 -58.32
C GLY A 670 11.95 30.21 -59.79
N GLU A 671 12.16 31.27 -60.57
CA GLU A 671 13.41 31.95 -60.92
C GLU A 671 13.12 33.42 -61.35
N ILE A 672 13.11 34.40 -60.43
CA ILE A 672 13.21 35.84 -60.81
C ILE A 672 14.20 36.59 -59.92
N ALA A 673 15.47 36.60 -60.34
CA ALA A 673 16.49 37.46 -59.77
C ALA A 673 16.11 38.95 -59.80
N VAL A 674 15.90 39.60 -58.65
CA VAL A 674 15.95 41.07 -58.54
C VAL A 674 17.26 41.51 -57.88
N ARG A 675 18.25 41.83 -58.72
CA ARG A 675 19.53 42.41 -58.31
C ARG A 675 19.34 43.67 -57.45
N VAL A 676 19.80 43.63 -56.20
CA VAL A 676 19.98 44.86 -55.40
C VAL A 676 21.19 45.63 -55.92
N SER A 677 20.95 46.61 -56.77
CA SER A 677 21.95 47.62 -57.14
C SER A 677 21.95 48.71 -56.07
N VAL A 678 22.92 48.64 -55.15
CA VAL A 678 23.17 49.72 -54.19
C VAL A 678 23.66 50.96 -54.95
N LEU A 679 22.87 52.04 -54.92
CA LEU A 679 23.33 53.37 -55.26
C LEU A 679 22.93 54.34 -54.14
N GLN A 680 23.95 54.84 -53.48
CA GLN A 680 23.86 55.86 -52.43
C GLN A 680 23.31 57.19 -52.96
N ALA A 681 22.72 57.93 -52.00
CA ALA A 681 22.81 59.38 -51.80
C ALA A 681 21.57 60.26 -52.12
N THR A 682 20.98 60.72 -51.01
CA THR A 682 20.61 62.11 -50.66
C THR A 682 19.38 62.79 -51.27
N ASN A 683 18.57 63.32 -50.33
CA ASN A 683 17.73 64.52 -50.39
C ASN A 683 16.55 64.57 -51.37
N SER A 684 15.31 64.65 -50.84
CA SER A 684 14.63 65.90 -50.49
C SER A 684 13.08 65.77 -50.45
N GLN A 685 12.48 66.38 -49.42
CA GLN A 685 11.14 67.02 -49.39
C GLN A 685 9.85 66.16 -49.55
N SER A 686 9.07 66.11 -48.44
CA SER A 686 7.60 66.41 -48.31
C SER A 686 6.59 65.58 -49.14
N THR A 687 5.55 64.93 -48.61
CA THR A 687 4.42 65.46 -47.80
C THR A 687 3.54 64.34 -47.17
N ARG A 688 3.31 64.45 -45.85
CA ARG A 688 2.08 64.23 -45.02
C ARG A 688 1.13 63.01 -45.24
N LEU A 689 0.80 62.28 -44.15
CA LEU A 689 -0.39 62.51 -43.29
C LEU A 689 -0.37 61.62 -42.01
N SER A 690 -1.06 62.13 -40.97
CA SER A 690 -0.98 61.78 -39.54
C SER A 690 -1.94 60.68 -39.06
N GLY A 691 -1.63 60.07 -37.91
CA GLY A 691 -2.63 59.51 -36.99
C GLY A 691 -2.06 58.61 -35.87
N VAL A 692 -2.00 59.13 -34.64
CA VAL A 692 -1.84 58.39 -33.37
C VAL A 692 -3.10 58.65 -32.54
N ILE A 693 -3.72 57.63 -31.95
CA ILE A 693 -4.66 57.76 -30.82
C ILE A 693 -4.43 56.62 -29.82
N GLN A 694 -4.28 57.02 -28.55
CA GLN A 694 -4.24 56.25 -27.31
C GLN A 694 -5.50 56.64 -26.50
N ILE A 695 -6.26 55.69 -25.94
CA ILE A 695 -7.26 55.95 -24.87
C ILE A 695 -7.30 54.76 -23.90
N VAL A 696 -7.33 55.08 -22.60
CA VAL A 696 -7.55 54.23 -21.42
C VAL A 696 -8.78 54.76 -20.65
N MET A 697 -9.52 53.84 -19.99
CA MET A 697 -10.65 53.95 -19.03
C MET A 697 -12.04 54.27 -19.59
N GLU A 698 -13.16 53.72 -19.11
CA GLU A 698 -13.48 53.07 -17.80
C GLU A 698 -13.26 51.57 -17.68
#